data_AF-A0A146L0L1-F1
#
_entry.id   AF-A0A146L0L1-F1
#
_cell.length_a   1.000
_cell.length_b   1.000
_cell.length_c   1.000
_cell.angle_alpha   90.00
_cell.angle_beta   90.00
_cell.angle_gamma   90.00
#
_symmetry.space_group_name_H-M   'P 1'
#
loop_
_entity.id
_entity.type
_entity.pdbx_description
1 polymer ?
#
loop_
_entity_poly.entity_id
_entity_poly.type
_entity_poly.pdbx_seq_one_letter_code
_entity_poly.pdbx_strand_id
1 'polypeptide(L)'
;DACRLISRLDLVPNLEVENSEYYNQPKAPSNDGNISQISDDILKLRFNKDQRIEEVKKLLQSSEPVAINIVQRPEVSDHEFIEEQERYLYAISTRTMALPVGRGMMDLHTTVPVVVTEQLEIPKLCLSGRAPPRGTTIELSHIEVVPNMNLWPSFHNGVAAGLKISPRSKNVQSTWILYNKPKNGLESLPEHAGFLMALGLSGHLNNFMQLYLFNYLNKCHEMTSVGVLLGLAASKRGTMDVSATKIFSLHIESLLPPTSIELDLVQNIQVAALLGIGLVYQGTGHRHIAEALLSEIGRPPGPEMENSCDREGYSLAAGLGLGLVMLAKGSDPTGLADHDIADTLQYYMVGGHRRPLAGSQKEKYKSPSYQIREGDCVNNHVTGPGATLALGMMYFNTNNVAVANWLAAPESEYMLDFVCPDQLLLRTLAQGLVLWGMVVPTRDWVESHVPATIRAYCATRPRQNFENVDLETMNQAYCNIVAGACMVLGLRFAGSGNEQAFDILFYYCKMFTSMANRSIAELAGKSTIETCICVTLLSLATVMAGTGDLDVLRLCRHLGSRVGQATNSVVTYGSHLAIHMSLGLLFLGGGSLSFSNSPESVAALICAFFPRFPTHSNDNRYHLQAFRHLYVLAIEPRLFLPKDIDSGSLCYANLELIYLDTPYYSNQKATVFSPCILPHLNLLKEVRVKDDRYWPIIFTRGKNWDQLVETLNKGGSVGIKLRAGCLPYVDDPRGYKTLLAQTLSTDTAISWTISTDSILAFVSDKACRNFVENFLKLGPVNDFSSAKELKFIQWLSSISYECITKNMLPLLDYWIVILADLMSLSCSPSTTLMWQMKLILAIQESHIQPDHSLAIAQYITNYFDEWQSSHMDLLSNYILSRDCSASTEDLLILSSYLTFFDVPYSAKLQSVVSKDPKTFIEFVKACQPLSSSPATLSRLWSVYRRSVLSSASS
;
A
#
# COMPACT_ATOMS: atom_id res chain seq x y z
N ASP A 1 2.10 -31.26 -3.77
CA ASP A 1 1.66 -32.46 -3.01
C ASP A 1 1.97 -32.41 -1.52
N ALA A 2 3.22 -32.20 -1.09
CA ALA A 2 3.54 -32.10 0.34
C ALA A 2 2.69 -31.05 1.10
N CYS A 3 2.49 -29.87 0.50
CA CYS A 3 1.62 -28.82 1.07
C CYS A 3 0.15 -29.26 1.18
N ARG A 4 -0.35 -30.07 0.23
CA ARG A 4 -1.71 -30.64 0.29
C ARG A 4 -1.81 -31.72 1.37
N LEU A 5 -0.79 -32.56 1.51
CA LEU A 5 -0.71 -33.59 2.55
C LEU A 5 -0.71 -33.00 3.96
N ILE A 6 0.01 -31.89 4.17
CA ILE A 6 0.08 -31.17 5.45
C ILE A 6 -1.12 -30.21 5.62
N SER A 7 -2.01 -30.13 4.63
CA SER A 7 -3.12 -29.17 4.58
C SER A 7 -2.67 -27.70 4.71
N ARG A 8 -1.45 -27.37 4.28
CA ARG A 8 -0.86 -26.01 4.25
C ARG A 8 -0.84 -25.46 2.83
N LEU A 9 -2.04 -25.21 2.30
CA LEU A 9 -2.23 -24.67 0.95
C LEU A 9 -1.69 -23.24 0.80
N ASP A 10 -1.48 -22.52 1.89
CA ASP A 10 -0.89 -21.19 1.95
C ASP A 10 0.54 -21.10 1.43
N LEU A 11 1.27 -22.21 1.44
CA LEU A 11 2.64 -22.26 0.95
C LEU A 11 2.72 -22.50 -0.57
N VAL A 12 1.59 -22.74 -1.24
CA VAL A 12 1.56 -22.95 -2.70
C VAL A 12 1.45 -21.59 -3.38
N PRO A 13 2.48 -21.16 -4.15
CA PRO A 13 2.41 -19.89 -4.87
C PRO A 13 1.34 -19.97 -5.96
N ASN A 14 0.54 -18.91 -6.09
CA ASN A 14 -0.49 -18.75 -7.14
C ASN A 14 -1.64 -19.78 -7.10
N LEU A 15 -2.14 -20.17 -5.92
CA LEU A 15 -3.53 -20.63 -5.83
C LEU A 15 -4.45 -19.41 -6.07
N GLU A 16 -4.51 -18.93 -7.31
CA GLU A 16 -5.78 -18.45 -7.83
C GLU A 16 -6.70 -19.65 -7.68
N VAL A 17 -7.52 -19.62 -6.63
CA VAL A 17 -8.54 -20.62 -6.40
C VAL A 17 -9.36 -20.68 -7.68
N GLU A 18 -9.17 -21.73 -8.48
CA GLU A 18 -9.98 -22.08 -9.66
C GLU A 18 -11.48 -22.25 -9.32
N ASN A 19 -11.90 -22.05 -8.06
CA ASN A 19 -13.29 -22.06 -7.63
C ASN A 19 -14.02 -20.71 -7.80
N SER A 20 -13.53 -19.78 -8.63
CA SER A 20 -14.29 -18.56 -8.99
C SER A 20 -15.47 -18.81 -9.94
N GLU A 21 -15.75 -20.06 -10.34
CA GLU A 21 -16.92 -20.39 -11.16
C GLU A 21 -18.21 -20.70 -10.37
N TYR A 22 -18.17 -20.85 -9.04
CA TYR A 22 -19.33 -21.29 -8.26
C TYR A 22 -20.00 -20.25 -7.34
N TYR A 23 -19.59 -18.98 -7.38
CA TYR A 23 -20.27 -17.87 -6.69
C TYR A 23 -20.63 -16.70 -7.63
N ASN A 24 -21.23 -17.01 -8.78
CA ASN A 24 -22.00 -16.04 -9.57
C ASN A 24 -23.49 -16.40 -9.49
N GLN A 25 -24.13 -16.09 -8.37
CA GLN A 25 -25.58 -15.86 -8.42
C GLN A 25 -25.81 -14.44 -8.95
N PRO A 26 -26.57 -14.26 -10.04
CA PRO A 26 -26.92 -12.93 -10.53
C PRO A 26 -27.93 -12.31 -9.56
N LYS A 27 -27.46 -11.43 -8.68
CA LYS A 27 -28.36 -10.48 -8.00
C LYS A 27 -28.75 -9.39 -9.00
N ALA A 28 -30.04 -9.05 -8.99
CA ALA A 28 -30.67 -8.13 -9.93
C ALA A 28 -29.92 -6.79 -10.08
N PRO A 29 -29.92 -6.18 -11.28
CA PRO A 29 -29.25 -4.92 -11.52
C PRO A 29 -29.98 -3.80 -10.76
N SER A 30 -29.31 -3.24 -9.76
CA SER A 30 -29.60 -1.90 -9.27
C SER A 30 -28.77 -0.91 -10.09
N ASN A 31 -29.37 0.20 -10.46
CA ASN A 31 -29.00 1.08 -11.57
C ASN A 31 -27.75 1.96 -11.34
N ASP A 32 -26.84 1.58 -10.45
CA ASP A 32 -25.59 2.31 -10.19
C ASP A 32 -24.37 1.39 -10.43
N GLY A 33 -23.40 1.89 -11.19
CA GLY A 33 -22.22 1.18 -11.71
C GLY A 33 -21.36 0.46 -10.66
N ASN A 34 -21.74 -0.77 -10.32
CA ASN A 34 -21.08 -1.64 -9.34
C ASN A 34 -19.84 -2.37 -9.91
N ILE A 35 -18.78 -1.61 -10.20
CA ILE A 35 -17.41 -2.15 -10.41
C ILE A 35 -16.48 -1.78 -9.21
N SER A 36 -17.03 -1.20 -8.13
CA SER A 36 -16.28 -0.74 -6.95
C SER A 36 -16.13 -1.76 -5.80
N GLN A 37 -16.69 -2.97 -5.90
CA GLN A 37 -16.87 -3.82 -4.71
C GLN A 37 -15.55 -4.37 -4.12
N ILE A 38 -14.55 -4.72 -4.95
CA ILE A 38 -13.28 -5.29 -4.47
C ILE A 38 -12.40 -4.21 -3.81
N SER A 39 -12.40 -2.97 -4.33
CA SER A 39 -11.70 -1.84 -3.73
C SER A 39 -12.40 -1.38 -2.45
N ASP A 40 -13.74 -1.37 -2.42
CA ASP A 40 -14.52 -0.98 -1.25
C ASP A 40 -14.31 -1.94 -0.06
N ASP A 41 -14.09 -3.24 -0.29
CA ASP A 41 -13.77 -4.19 0.78
C ASP A 41 -12.38 -3.96 1.39
N ILE A 42 -11.36 -3.68 0.54
CA ILE A 42 -10.01 -3.31 1.00
C ILE A 42 -10.07 -2.01 1.82
N LEU A 43 -10.81 -1.03 1.32
CA LEU A 43 -11.00 0.28 1.93
C LEU A 43 -11.68 0.17 3.31
N LYS A 44 -12.74 -0.65 3.42
CA LYS A 44 -13.43 -0.93 4.69
C LYS A 44 -12.52 -1.62 5.71
N LEU A 45 -11.63 -2.52 5.27
CA LEU A 45 -10.70 -3.19 6.18
C LEU A 45 -9.63 -2.22 6.70
N ARG A 46 -9.05 -1.37 5.84
CA ARG A 46 -8.01 -0.43 6.27
C ARG A 46 -8.56 0.66 7.19
N PHE A 47 -9.76 1.17 6.92
CA PHE A 47 -10.37 2.28 7.64
C PHE A 47 -11.68 1.87 8.31
N ASN A 48 -11.63 0.80 9.11
CA ASN A 48 -12.81 0.26 9.78
C ASN A 48 -13.34 1.12 10.94
N LYS A 49 -12.49 1.95 11.56
CA LYS A 49 -12.84 2.76 12.74
C LYS A 49 -13.59 4.05 12.39
N ASP A 50 -13.49 4.54 11.16
CA ASP A 50 -13.85 5.91 10.80
C ASP A 50 -14.19 6.04 9.30
N GLN A 51 -15.15 6.90 8.95
CA GLN A 51 -15.63 7.09 7.57
C GLN A 51 -14.77 8.09 6.77
N ARG A 52 -13.44 7.99 6.90
CA ARG A 52 -12.50 8.95 6.32
C ARG A 52 -12.60 9.02 4.80
N ILE A 53 -12.82 7.87 4.16
CA ILE A 53 -12.88 7.77 2.70
C ILE A 53 -14.13 8.45 2.15
N GLU A 54 -15.28 8.34 2.83
CA GLU A 54 -16.51 9.01 2.41
C GLU A 54 -16.34 10.53 2.48
N GLU A 55 -15.74 11.03 3.56
CA GLU A 55 -15.41 12.45 3.71
C GLU A 55 -14.40 12.92 2.65
N VAL A 56 -13.37 12.12 2.35
CA VAL A 56 -12.39 12.42 1.30
C VAL A 56 -13.03 12.43 -0.09
N LYS A 57 -13.89 11.45 -0.42
CA LYS A 57 -14.68 11.42 -1.65
C LYS A 57 -15.52 12.69 -1.79
N LYS A 58 -16.16 13.14 -0.70
CA LYS A 58 -16.92 14.39 -0.64
C LYS A 58 -16.05 15.63 -0.82
N LEU A 59 -14.86 15.68 -0.22
CA LEU A 59 -13.92 16.80 -0.36
C LEU A 59 -13.32 16.92 -1.76
N LEU A 60 -13.11 15.79 -2.45
CA LEU A 60 -12.54 15.73 -3.81
C LEU A 60 -13.60 15.67 -4.92
N GLN A 61 -14.88 15.82 -4.57
CA GLN A 61 -15.97 15.79 -5.52
C GLN A 61 -15.99 17.05 -6.39
N SER A 62 -16.03 16.85 -7.72
CA SER A 62 -16.03 17.94 -8.70
C SER A 62 -17.23 17.93 -9.66
N SER A 63 -18.13 16.95 -9.52
CA SER A 63 -19.25 16.71 -10.46
C SER A 63 -20.58 17.30 -10.01
N GLU A 64 -20.76 17.53 -8.72
CA GLU A 64 -21.98 18.11 -8.17
C GLU A 64 -21.85 19.62 -7.98
N PRO A 65 -22.95 20.38 -8.17
CA PRO A 65 -22.95 21.81 -7.93
C PRO A 65 -22.82 22.14 -6.44
N VAL A 66 -22.06 23.18 -6.12
CA VAL A 66 -21.73 23.53 -4.73
C VAL A 66 -22.85 24.37 -4.10
N ALA A 67 -23.20 24.08 -2.84
CA ALA A 67 -24.17 24.88 -2.09
C ALA A 67 -23.58 26.23 -1.66
N ILE A 68 -24.27 27.34 -2.00
CA ILE A 68 -23.86 28.71 -1.65
C ILE A 68 -24.82 29.26 -0.60
N ASN A 69 -24.37 29.33 0.65
CA ASN A 69 -25.17 29.77 1.79
C ASN A 69 -24.79 31.22 2.18
N ILE A 70 -25.20 32.20 1.39
CA ILE A 70 -25.02 33.63 1.69
C ILE A 70 -26.38 34.22 2.05
N VAL A 71 -26.44 34.95 3.17
CA VAL A 71 -27.65 35.64 3.60
C VAL A 71 -27.62 37.07 3.04
N GLN A 72 -28.64 37.42 2.26
CA GLN A 72 -28.83 38.78 1.76
C GLN A 72 -29.04 39.75 2.93
N ARG A 73 -28.24 40.80 3.01
CA ARG A 73 -28.43 41.87 3.99
C ARG A 73 -29.56 42.79 3.53
N PRO A 74 -30.38 43.36 4.44
CA PRO A 74 -31.47 44.25 4.06
C PRO A 74 -31.05 45.50 3.27
N GLU A 75 -29.78 45.89 3.35
CA GLU A 75 -29.20 47.07 2.69
C GLU A 75 -28.69 46.78 1.27
N VAL A 76 -28.56 45.50 0.88
CA VAL A 76 -27.94 45.08 -0.39
C VAL A 76 -29.03 44.81 -1.43
N SER A 77 -28.92 45.46 -2.59
CA SER A 77 -29.86 45.25 -3.69
C SER A 77 -29.78 43.82 -4.25
N ASP A 78 -30.83 43.34 -4.92
CA ASP A 78 -30.85 42.00 -5.50
C ASP A 78 -29.73 41.81 -6.55
N HIS A 79 -29.38 42.86 -7.28
CA HIS A 79 -28.30 42.83 -8.27
C HIS A 79 -26.93 42.68 -7.60
N GLU A 80 -26.65 43.50 -6.58
CA GLU A 80 -25.40 43.39 -5.80
C GLU A 80 -25.30 42.05 -5.07
N PHE A 81 -26.44 41.50 -4.64
CA PHE A 81 -26.49 40.18 -4.02
C PHE A 81 -26.17 39.05 -5.00
N ILE A 82 -26.68 39.11 -6.24
CA ILE A 82 -26.31 38.16 -7.30
C ILE A 82 -24.81 38.26 -7.60
N GLU A 83 -24.25 39.46 -7.70
CA GLU A 83 -22.81 39.63 -7.88
C GLU A 83 -22.00 39.09 -6.70
N GLU A 84 -22.46 39.29 -5.46
CA GLU A 84 -21.81 38.72 -4.27
C GLU A 84 -21.84 37.18 -4.30
N GLN A 85 -22.97 36.59 -4.70
CA GLN A 85 -23.11 35.15 -4.92
C GLN A 85 -22.19 34.64 -6.02
N GLU A 86 -22.08 35.34 -7.15
CA GLU A 86 -21.17 34.97 -8.23
C GLU A 86 -19.70 35.11 -7.82
N ARG A 87 -19.31 36.16 -7.06
CA ARG A 87 -17.93 36.33 -6.57
C ARG A 87 -17.54 35.20 -5.63
N TYR A 88 -18.48 34.80 -4.78
CA TYR A 88 -18.29 33.65 -3.89
C TYR A 88 -18.24 32.33 -4.67
N LEU A 89 -19.11 32.15 -5.68
CA LEU A 89 -19.04 31.02 -6.60
C LEU A 89 -17.69 30.96 -7.30
N TYR A 90 -17.16 32.09 -7.78
CA TYR A 90 -15.85 32.16 -8.43
C TYR A 90 -14.74 31.68 -7.48
N ALA A 91 -14.74 32.13 -6.23
CA ALA A 91 -13.80 31.68 -5.20
C ALA A 91 -13.92 30.19 -4.87
N ILE A 92 -15.13 29.62 -4.94
CA ILE A 92 -15.32 28.16 -4.82
C ILE A 92 -14.83 27.44 -6.08
N SER A 93 -15.10 28.00 -7.26
CA SER A 93 -14.71 27.43 -8.55
C SER A 93 -13.19 27.36 -8.70
N THR A 94 -12.42 28.32 -8.16
CA THR A 94 -10.94 28.20 -8.11
C THR A 94 -10.48 26.98 -7.33
N ARG A 95 -11.14 26.65 -6.21
CA ARG A 95 -10.91 25.41 -5.49
C ARG A 95 -11.37 24.18 -6.28
N THR A 96 -12.59 24.21 -6.84
CA THR A 96 -13.18 23.08 -7.59
C THR A 96 -12.31 22.67 -8.79
N MET A 97 -11.74 23.65 -9.49
CA MET A 97 -10.82 23.42 -10.60
C MET A 97 -9.53 22.67 -10.20
N ALA A 98 -9.13 22.73 -8.93
CA ALA A 98 -7.92 22.10 -8.42
C ALA A 98 -8.16 20.66 -7.91
N LEU A 99 -9.42 20.31 -7.60
CA LEU A 99 -9.81 18.98 -7.09
C LEU A 99 -9.41 17.80 -8.00
N PRO A 100 -9.50 17.89 -9.35
CA PRO A 100 -9.22 16.75 -10.21
C PRO A 100 -7.84 16.11 -10.01
N VAL A 101 -6.81 16.90 -9.70
CA VAL A 101 -5.45 16.37 -9.48
C VAL A 101 -5.40 15.46 -8.25
N GLY A 102 -5.99 15.91 -7.13
CA GLY A 102 -6.11 15.12 -5.91
C GLY A 102 -7.01 13.89 -6.09
N ARG A 103 -8.10 14.03 -6.86
CA ARG A 103 -9.00 12.93 -7.21
C ARG A 103 -8.28 11.84 -8.02
N GLY A 104 -7.43 12.24 -8.97
CA GLY A 104 -6.62 11.31 -9.77
C GLY A 104 -5.64 10.50 -8.91
N MET A 105 -5.05 11.13 -7.89
CA MET A 105 -4.18 10.43 -6.92
C MET A 105 -4.96 9.42 -6.08
N MET A 106 -6.16 9.79 -5.62
CA MET A 106 -7.00 8.92 -4.81
C MET A 106 -7.47 7.69 -5.59
N ASP A 107 -8.04 7.88 -6.79
CA ASP A 107 -8.67 6.81 -7.56
C ASP A 107 -7.67 6.01 -8.43
N LEU A 108 -6.37 6.25 -8.28
CA LEU A 108 -5.32 5.65 -9.10
C LEU A 108 -5.34 4.11 -9.08
N HIS A 109 -5.34 3.50 -10.27
CA HIS A 109 -5.27 2.04 -10.49
C HIS A 109 -6.36 1.21 -9.77
N THR A 110 -7.49 1.83 -9.43
CA THR A 110 -8.59 1.17 -8.71
C THR A 110 -9.48 0.33 -9.61
N THR A 111 -9.62 0.67 -10.90
CA THR A 111 -10.52 -0.01 -11.82
C THR A 111 -9.76 -0.86 -12.83
N VAL A 112 -10.24 -2.09 -13.02
CA VAL A 112 -9.83 -2.93 -14.15
C VAL A 112 -11.01 -2.94 -15.12
N PRO A 113 -10.93 -2.29 -16.28
CA PRO A 113 -12.02 -2.32 -17.26
C PRO A 113 -12.20 -3.76 -17.75
N VAL A 114 -13.32 -4.38 -17.36
CA VAL A 114 -13.65 -5.77 -17.72
C VAL A 114 -14.22 -5.85 -19.14
N VAL A 115 -14.83 -4.77 -19.65
CA VAL A 115 -15.58 -4.76 -20.90
C VAL A 115 -15.03 -3.69 -21.86
N VAL A 116 -14.60 -4.11 -23.05
CA VAL A 116 -13.99 -3.25 -24.10
C VAL A 116 -15.06 -2.53 -24.94
N THR A 117 -16.35 -2.82 -24.76
CA THR A 117 -17.43 -2.25 -25.58
C THR A 117 -17.94 -0.89 -25.09
N GLU A 118 -17.61 -0.49 -23.86
CA GLU A 118 -18.08 0.76 -23.27
C GLU A 118 -17.01 1.85 -23.31
N GLN A 119 -17.47 3.09 -23.50
CA GLN A 119 -16.63 4.27 -23.32
C GLN A 119 -16.40 4.51 -21.83
N LEU A 120 -15.20 4.94 -21.46
CA LEU A 120 -14.95 5.33 -20.07
C LEU A 120 -15.74 6.60 -19.75
N GLU A 121 -16.60 6.54 -18.72
CA GLU A 121 -17.32 7.70 -18.25
C GLU A 121 -16.37 8.68 -17.54
N ILE A 122 -16.09 9.81 -18.21
CA ILE A 122 -15.36 10.92 -17.61
C ILE A 122 -16.40 11.77 -16.84
N PRO A 123 -16.28 11.90 -15.51
CA PRO A 123 -17.21 12.71 -14.72
C PRO A 123 -17.09 14.17 -15.15
N LYS A 124 -18.22 14.84 -15.42
CA LYS A 124 -18.21 16.24 -15.84
C LYS A 124 -17.72 17.15 -14.70
N LEU A 125 -16.90 18.15 -15.04
CA LEU A 125 -16.48 19.19 -14.12
C LEU A 125 -17.61 20.24 -13.99
N CYS A 126 -18.21 20.34 -12.81
CA CYS A 126 -19.30 21.27 -12.54
C CYS A 126 -18.78 22.53 -11.84
N LEU A 127 -18.97 23.69 -12.46
CA LEU A 127 -18.58 25.00 -11.90
C LEU A 127 -19.79 25.86 -11.52
N SER A 128 -20.98 25.26 -11.42
CA SER A 128 -22.21 25.95 -11.02
C SER A 128 -22.50 25.79 -9.53
N GLY A 129 -23.19 26.80 -8.98
CA GLY A 129 -23.64 26.82 -7.60
C GLY A 129 -25.13 26.55 -7.47
N ARG A 130 -25.58 26.09 -6.30
CA ARG A 130 -26.99 26.06 -5.89
C ARG A 130 -27.19 26.91 -4.65
N ALA A 131 -28.03 27.93 -4.71
CA ALA A 131 -28.42 28.70 -3.54
C ALA A 131 -29.65 28.05 -2.85
N PRO A 132 -29.55 27.64 -1.57
CA PRO A 132 -30.71 27.26 -0.79
C PRO A 132 -31.54 28.50 -0.39
N PRO A 133 -32.85 28.36 -0.09
CA PRO A 133 -33.64 27.13 0.06
C PRO A 133 -34.29 26.61 -1.23
N ARG A 134 -34.39 27.43 -2.29
CA ARG A 134 -35.08 27.06 -3.55
C ARG A 134 -34.22 26.21 -4.50
N GLY A 135 -32.90 26.17 -4.30
CA GLY A 135 -31.98 25.42 -5.16
C GLY A 135 -31.75 26.09 -6.51
N THR A 136 -31.84 27.42 -6.60
CA THR A 136 -31.58 28.18 -7.83
C THR A 136 -30.14 27.98 -8.28
N THR A 137 -29.95 27.68 -9.56
CA THR A 137 -28.63 27.52 -10.16
C THR A 137 -27.99 28.88 -10.42
N ILE A 138 -26.77 29.06 -9.92
CA ILE A 138 -25.95 30.25 -10.15
C ILE A 138 -24.82 29.85 -11.09
N GLU A 139 -24.64 30.61 -12.17
CA GLU A 139 -23.57 30.45 -13.14
C GLU A 139 -22.71 31.72 -13.16
N LEU A 140 -21.50 31.64 -13.70
CA LEU A 140 -20.54 32.75 -13.74
C LEU A 140 -20.76 33.59 -15.01
N SER A 141 -21.87 34.33 -15.07
CA SER A 141 -22.25 35.09 -16.26
C SER A 141 -22.08 36.60 -16.13
N HIS A 142 -22.24 37.16 -14.92
CA HIS A 142 -22.20 38.60 -14.71
C HIS A 142 -20.79 39.12 -14.35
N ILE A 143 -19.87 38.24 -13.90
CA ILE A 143 -18.47 38.59 -13.63
C ILE A 143 -17.59 38.35 -14.86
N GLU A 144 -16.62 39.25 -15.09
CA GLU A 144 -15.55 39.06 -16.07
C GLU A 144 -14.64 37.90 -15.63
N VAL A 145 -14.78 36.76 -16.31
CA VAL A 145 -13.95 35.58 -16.10
C VAL A 145 -12.82 35.55 -17.15
N VAL A 146 -11.63 35.13 -16.72
CA VAL A 146 -10.50 34.93 -17.64
C VAL A 146 -10.91 33.94 -18.74
N PRO A 147 -10.75 34.28 -20.04
CA PRO A 147 -11.08 33.37 -21.12
C PRO A 147 -10.29 32.06 -20.98
N ASN A 148 -10.91 30.94 -21.36
CA ASN A 148 -10.31 29.60 -21.30
C ASN A 148 -10.02 29.05 -19.89
N MET A 149 -10.59 29.61 -18.82
CA MET A 149 -10.39 29.16 -17.43
C MET A 149 -10.52 27.64 -17.22
N ASN A 150 -11.32 26.96 -18.04
CA ASN A 150 -11.64 25.53 -17.93
C ASN A 150 -10.64 24.59 -18.63
N LEU A 151 -9.70 25.09 -19.45
CA LEU A 151 -8.85 24.22 -20.29
C LEU A 151 -8.01 23.22 -19.47
N TRP A 152 -7.19 23.72 -18.55
CA TRP A 152 -6.34 22.89 -17.68
C TRP A 152 -7.12 22.06 -16.65
N PRO A 153 -8.14 22.60 -15.98
CA PRO A 153 -9.00 21.81 -15.10
C PRO A 153 -9.67 20.62 -15.82
N SER A 154 -10.19 20.82 -17.04
CA SER A 154 -10.74 19.75 -17.87
C SER A 154 -9.67 18.74 -18.29
N PHE A 155 -8.46 19.20 -18.63
CA PHE A 155 -7.31 18.31 -18.87
C PHE A 155 -7.02 17.43 -17.64
N HIS A 156 -6.91 18.02 -16.45
CA HIS A 156 -6.70 17.28 -15.20
C HIS A 156 -7.86 16.34 -14.86
N ASN A 157 -9.10 16.71 -15.16
CA ASN A 157 -10.29 15.87 -15.03
C ASN A 157 -10.18 14.61 -15.89
N GLY A 158 -9.76 14.78 -17.15
CA GLY A 158 -9.48 13.68 -18.07
C GLY A 158 -8.35 12.77 -17.60
N VAL A 159 -7.23 13.35 -17.11
CA VAL A 159 -6.12 12.58 -16.53
C VAL A 159 -6.63 11.75 -15.35
N ALA A 160 -7.36 12.37 -14.42
CA ALA A 160 -7.88 11.69 -13.24
C ALA A 160 -8.84 10.54 -13.56
N ALA A 161 -9.64 10.65 -14.62
CA ALA A 161 -10.49 9.56 -15.08
C ALA A 161 -9.66 8.42 -15.71
N GLY A 162 -8.66 8.74 -16.54
CA GLY A 162 -7.79 7.75 -17.16
C GLY A 162 -6.90 7.00 -16.17
N LEU A 163 -6.41 7.68 -15.12
CA LEU A 163 -5.54 7.09 -14.08
C LEU A 163 -6.26 6.03 -13.22
N LYS A 164 -7.59 5.98 -13.26
CA LYS A 164 -8.34 4.90 -12.60
C LYS A 164 -7.99 3.53 -13.15
N ILE A 165 -7.64 3.47 -14.44
CA ILE A 165 -7.34 2.24 -15.15
C ILE A 165 -6.02 1.66 -14.61
N SER A 166 -6.11 0.45 -14.06
CA SER A 166 -4.94 -0.30 -13.58
C SER A 166 -3.99 -0.67 -14.74
N PRO A 167 -2.66 -0.69 -14.52
CA PRO A 167 -1.69 -1.20 -15.52
C PRO A 167 -1.86 -2.71 -15.79
N ARG A 168 -2.66 -3.42 -14.97
CA ARG A 168 -2.96 -4.84 -15.15
C ARG A 168 -3.92 -5.13 -16.31
N SER A 169 -4.63 -4.13 -16.82
CA SER A 169 -5.61 -4.32 -17.90
C SER A 169 -4.92 -4.56 -19.24
N LYS A 170 -4.78 -5.83 -19.63
CA LYS A 170 -4.23 -6.23 -20.95
C LYS A 170 -5.17 -5.91 -22.12
N ASN A 171 -6.41 -5.52 -21.83
CA ASN A 171 -7.49 -5.39 -22.82
C ASN A 171 -7.56 -4.00 -23.49
N VAL A 172 -6.69 -3.06 -23.09
CA VAL A 172 -6.65 -1.69 -23.66
C VAL A 172 -5.89 -1.71 -24.99
N GLN A 173 -6.63 -1.84 -26.10
CA GLN A 173 -6.07 -1.78 -27.45
C GLN A 173 -6.16 -0.37 -28.07
N SER A 174 -5.34 -0.11 -29.09
CA SER A 174 -5.33 1.17 -29.83
C SER A 174 -6.71 1.58 -30.37
N THR A 175 -7.54 0.61 -30.75
CA THR A 175 -8.91 0.81 -31.24
C THR A 175 -9.85 1.34 -30.15
N TRP A 176 -9.73 0.83 -28.93
CA TRP A 176 -10.52 1.30 -27.79
C TRP A 176 -10.14 2.72 -27.38
N ILE A 177 -8.86 3.06 -27.43
CA ILE A 177 -8.38 4.44 -27.20
C ILE A 177 -9.02 5.42 -28.20
N LEU A 178 -9.10 5.02 -29.48
CA LEU A 178 -9.77 5.83 -30.50
C LEU A 178 -11.29 5.89 -30.31
N TYR A 179 -11.90 4.81 -29.83
CA TYR A 179 -13.33 4.73 -29.54
C TYR A 179 -13.75 5.71 -28.43
N ASN A 180 -12.88 5.95 -27.44
CA ASN A 180 -13.11 6.94 -26.38
C ASN A 180 -13.00 8.40 -26.85
N LYS A 181 -12.61 8.65 -28.09
CA LYS A 181 -12.55 10.01 -28.62
C LYS A 181 -13.96 10.62 -28.60
N PRO A 182 -14.18 11.72 -27.86
CA PRO A 182 -15.51 12.29 -27.75
C PRO A 182 -15.96 12.80 -29.11
N LYS A 183 -17.23 12.54 -29.44
CA LYS A 183 -17.86 13.03 -30.68
C LYS A 183 -18.29 14.50 -30.58
N ASN A 184 -18.32 15.04 -29.36
CA ASN A 184 -18.85 16.38 -29.05
C ASN A 184 -17.75 17.45 -29.08
N GLY A 185 -17.62 18.19 -30.20
CA GLY A 185 -17.02 19.53 -30.25
C GLY A 185 -15.59 19.74 -29.71
N LEU A 186 -15.09 20.98 -29.82
CA LEU A 186 -13.75 21.39 -29.35
C LEU A 186 -13.63 21.39 -27.81
N GLU A 187 -14.75 21.51 -27.09
CA GLU A 187 -14.80 21.67 -25.62
C GLU A 187 -14.41 20.39 -24.85
N SER A 188 -14.62 19.20 -25.42
CA SER A 188 -14.26 17.91 -24.79
C SER A 188 -12.87 17.40 -25.17
N LEU A 189 -12.17 18.09 -26.09
CA LEU A 189 -10.82 17.73 -26.52
C LEU A 189 -9.78 17.80 -25.38
N PRO A 190 -9.81 18.79 -24.45
CA PRO A 190 -8.88 18.83 -23.33
C PRO A 190 -9.04 17.63 -22.39
N GLU A 191 -10.28 17.17 -22.14
CA GLU A 191 -10.52 15.98 -21.31
C GLU A 191 -9.95 14.73 -21.97
N HIS A 192 -10.18 14.55 -23.29
CA HIS A 192 -9.60 13.43 -24.04
C HIS A 192 -8.07 13.49 -24.06
N ALA A 193 -7.48 14.68 -24.18
CA ALA A 193 -6.04 14.87 -24.12
C ALA A 193 -5.44 14.42 -22.78
N GLY A 194 -6.10 14.77 -21.67
CA GLY A 194 -5.72 14.31 -20.35
C GLY A 194 -5.85 12.79 -20.20
N PHE A 195 -6.93 12.21 -20.72
CA PHE A 195 -7.12 10.76 -20.74
C PHE A 195 -5.98 10.03 -21.49
N LEU A 196 -5.54 10.55 -22.63
CA LEU A 196 -4.39 9.99 -23.36
C LEU A 196 -3.09 10.04 -22.54
N MET A 197 -2.84 11.15 -21.85
CA MET A 197 -1.66 11.27 -20.97
C MET A 197 -1.69 10.21 -19.86
N ALA A 198 -2.85 10.02 -19.23
CA ALA A 198 -3.01 9.03 -18.16
C ALA A 198 -2.72 7.60 -18.64
N LEU A 199 -3.25 7.21 -19.81
CA LEU A 199 -2.96 5.90 -20.40
C LEU A 199 -1.46 5.69 -20.66
N GLY A 200 -0.76 6.76 -21.06
CA GLY A 200 0.69 6.74 -21.23
C GLY A 200 1.46 6.55 -19.92
N LEU A 201 1.03 7.22 -18.84
CA LEU A 201 1.60 7.07 -17.51
C LEU A 201 1.36 5.66 -16.93
N SER A 202 0.21 5.04 -17.22
CA SER A 202 -0.08 3.65 -16.86
C SER A 202 0.63 2.61 -17.75
N GLY A 203 1.35 3.04 -18.80
CA GLY A 203 2.12 2.15 -19.69
C GLY A 203 1.33 1.53 -20.85
N HIS A 204 0.06 1.93 -21.05
CA HIS A 204 -0.82 1.38 -22.09
C HIS A 204 -0.52 1.90 -23.50
N LEU A 205 0.23 2.99 -23.65
CA LEU A 205 0.62 3.55 -24.96
C LEU A 205 1.83 2.86 -25.61
N ASN A 206 2.39 1.82 -24.99
CA ASN A 206 3.61 1.17 -25.49
C ASN A 206 3.48 0.53 -26.88
N ASN A 207 2.29 0.02 -27.22
CA ASN A 207 1.96 -0.64 -28.50
C ASN A 207 1.03 0.22 -29.37
N PHE A 208 1.00 1.54 -29.15
CA PHE A 208 0.10 2.42 -29.87
C PHE A 208 0.51 2.56 -31.34
N MET A 209 -0.46 2.43 -32.25
CA MET A 209 -0.16 2.48 -33.69
C MET A 209 0.29 3.89 -34.12
N GLN A 210 1.47 3.98 -34.75
CA GLN A 210 2.09 5.25 -35.16
C GLN A 210 1.20 6.11 -36.08
N LEU A 211 0.36 5.49 -36.92
CA LEU A 211 -0.58 6.21 -37.78
C LEU A 211 -1.63 7.00 -36.97
N TYR A 212 -2.12 6.44 -35.87
CA TYR A 212 -3.05 7.16 -35.01
C TYR A 212 -2.36 8.28 -34.24
N LEU A 213 -1.11 8.06 -33.82
CA LEU A 213 -0.28 9.08 -33.17
C LEU A 213 -0.12 10.31 -34.08
N PHE A 214 0.20 10.07 -35.36
CA PHE A 214 0.28 11.12 -36.37
C PHE A 214 -1.05 11.87 -36.53
N ASN A 215 -2.19 11.15 -36.57
CA ASN A 215 -3.51 11.79 -36.69
C ASN A 215 -3.87 12.68 -35.49
N TYR A 216 -3.35 12.38 -34.28
CA TYR A 216 -3.54 13.24 -33.11
C TYR A 216 -2.64 14.49 -33.17
N LEU A 217 -1.38 14.34 -33.58
CA LEU A 217 -0.42 15.44 -33.66
C LEU A 217 -0.68 16.38 -34.85
N ASN A 218 -1.15 15.86 -36.00
CA ASN A 218 -1.45 16.65 -37.19
C ASN A 218 -2.56 17.71 -36.96
N LYS A 219 -3.39 17.52 -35.94
CA LYS A 219 -4.41 18.52 -35.57
C LYS A 219 -3.84 19.74 -34.84
N CYS A 220 -2.57 19.70 -34.41
CA CYS A 220 -1.86 20.75 -33.68
C CYS A 220 -2.63 21.37 -32.50
N HIS A 221 -3.57 20.63 -31.89
CA HIS A 221 -4.24 21.08 -30.68
C HIS A 221 -3.26 20.97 -29.51
N GLU A 222 -3.07 22.07 -28.79
CA GLU A 222 -2.05 22.23 -27.75
C GLU A 222 -2.12 21.12 -26.69
N MET A 223 -3.26 20.98 -26.02
CA MET A 223 -3.43 20.00 -24.94
C MET A 223 -3.25 18.56 -25.41
N THR A 224 -3.76 18.25 -26.60
CA THR A 224 -3.68 16.89 -27.17
C THR A 224 -2.23 16.53 -27.47
N SER A 225 -1.48 17.47 -28.01
CA SER A 225 -0.05 17.29 -28.30
C SER A 225 0.74 17.11 -27.00
N VAL A 226 0.50 17.95 -25.99
CA VAL A 226 1.11 17.81 -24.66
C VAL A 226 0.82 16.44 -24.03
N GLY A 227 -0.45 16.03 -24.02
CA GLY A 227 -0.87 14.77 -23.40
C GLY A 227 -0.29 13.54 -24.11
N VAL A 228 -0.24 13.57 -25.44
CA VAL A 228 0.35 12.49 -26.26
C VAL A 228 1.86 12.41 -26.09
N LEU A 229 2.57 13.55 -26.15
CA LEU A 229 4.03 13.60 -26.03
C LEU A 229 4.49 13.11 -24.65
N LEU A 230 3.88 13.59 -23.57
CA LEU A 230 4.21 13.16 -22.22
C LEU A 230 3.79 11.71 -21.96
N GLY A 231 2.62 11.29 -22.46
CA GLY A 231 2.16 9.91 -22.33
C GLY A 231 3.08 8.91 -23.05
N LEU A 232 3.54 9.25 -24.26
CA LEU A 232 4.51 8.44 -25.01
C LEU A 232 5.87 8.40 -24.31
N ALA A 233 6.36 9.54 -23.84
CA ALA A 233 7.64 9.64 -23.12
C ALA A 233 7.64 8.79 -21.85
N ALA A 234 6.54 8.84 -21.08
CA ALA A 234 6.35 8.05 -19.86
C ALA A 234 6.37 6.53 -20.15
N SER A 235 5.71 6.09 -21.23
CA SER A 235 5.70 4.68 -21.64
C SER A 235 7.08 4.19 -22.11
N LYS A 236 7.89 5.05 -22.75
CA LYS A 236 9.23 4.75 -23.28
C LYS A 236 10.38 5.23 -22.37
N ARG A 237 10.11 5.31 -21.07
CA ARG A 237 11.06 5.81 -20.08
C ARG A 237 12.35 4.99 -20.06
N GLY A 238 13.49 5.64 -20.26
CA GLY A 238 14.82 5.02 -20.23
C GLY A 238 15.14 4.03 -21.37
N THR A 239 14.30 3.92 -22.41
CA THR A 239 14.49 2.92 -23.47
C THR A 239 15.33 3.41 -24.65
N MET A 240 15.60 4.72 -24.77
CA MET A 240 16.28 5.32 -25.94
C MET A 240 15.61 4.98 -27.29
N ASP A 241 14.28 4.97 -27.34
CA ASP A 241 13.57 4.62 -28.57
C ASP A 241 13.78 5.71 -29.65
N VAL A 242 14.35 5.30 -30.79
CA VAL A 242 14.64 6.16 -31.94
C VAL A 242 13.34 6.71 -32.55
N SER A 243 12.25 5.93 -32.54
CA SER A 243 10.99 6.36 -33.15
C SER A 243 10.35 7.51 -32.35
N ALA A 244 10.33 7.40 -31.03
CA ALA A 244 9.91 8.46 -30.13
C ALA A 244 10.84 9.68 -30.22
N THR A 245 12.17 9.46 -30.27
CA THR A 245 13.16 10.54 -30.40
C THR A 245 12.92 11.40 -31.66
N LYS A 246 12.59 10.77 -32.81
CA LYS A 246 12.28 11.49 -34.05
C LYS A 246 11.05 12.39 -33.92
N ILE A 247 10.06 11.99 -33.12
CA ILE A 247 8.87 12.80 -32.87
C ILE A 247 9.25 13.99 -31.99
N PHE A 248 10.00 13.77 -30.92
CA PHE A 248 10.45 14.87 -30.04
C PHE A 248 11.39 15.84 -30.74
N SER A 249 12.27 15.37 -31.64
CA SER A 249 13.18 16.23 -32.40
C SER A 249 12.45 17.18 -33.36
N LEU A 250 11.21 16.88 -33.77
CA LEU A 250 10.40 17.82 -34.55
C LEU A 250 9.91 19.01 -33.72
N HIS A 251 9.83 18.84 -32.40
CA HIS A 251 9.30 19.84 -31.47
C HIS A 251 10.39 20.65 -30.73
N ILE A 252 11.67 20.26 -30.88
CA ILE A 252 12.80 20.89 -30.21
C ILE A 252 13.75 21.47 -31.25
N GLU A 253 13.97 22.78 -31.21
CA GLU A 253 14.74 23.50 -32.22
C GLU A 253 16.21 23.09 -32.28
N SER A 254 16.89 22.90 -31.14
CA SER A 254 18.29 22.43 -31.11
C SER A 254 18.54 21.05 -31.71
N LEU A 255 17.49 20.22 -31.84
CA LEU A 255 17.58 18.87 -32.38
C LEU A 255 17.16 18.78 -33.85
N LEU A 256 16.62 19.86 -34.41
CA LEU A 256 16.26 19.93 -35.82
C LEU A 256 17.52 20.05 -36.69
N PRO A 257 17.60 19.30 -37.81
CA PRO A 257 18.63 19.53 -38.80
C PRO A 257 18.55 20.98 -39.31
N PRO A 258 19.69 21.65 -39.59
CA PRO A 258 19.71 23.04 -40.06
C PRO A 258 19.02 23.28 -41.41
N THR A 259 18.56 22.21 -42.08
CA THR A 259 17.85 22.23 -43.36
C THR A 259 16.32 22.12 -43.24
N SER A 260 15.76 21.96 -42.04
CA SER A 260 14.30 21.82 -41.86
C SER A 260 13.56 23.16 -41.85
N ILE A 261 12.32 23.16 -42.34
CA ILE A 261 11.40 24.31 -42.32
C ILE A 261 11.06 24.65 -40.86
N GLU A 262 11.07 25.94 -40.53
CA GLU A 262 10.65 26.44 -39.21
C GLU A 262 9.17 26.15 -38.99
N LEU A 263 8.85 25.54 -37.85
CA LEU A 263 7.47 25.22 -37.46
C LEU A 263 7.05 26.19 -36.35
N ASP A 264 5.94 26.91 -36.57
CA ASP A 264 5.31 27.73 -35.54
C ASP A 264 4.70 26.82 -34.46
N LEU A 265 5.47 26.52 -33.42
CA LEU A 265 5.06 25.65 -32.32
C LEU A 265 4.68 26.47 -31.09
N VAL A 266 3.58 26.05 -30.45
CA VAL A 266 3.18 26.62 -29.16
C VAL A 266 4.18 26.23 -28.08
N GLN A 267 4.57 27.19 -27.24
CA GLN A 267 5.58 27.02 -26.18
C GLN A 267 5.32 25.80 -25.30
N ASN A 268 4.08 25.59 -24.84
CA ASN A 268 3.72 24.47 -23.96
C ASN A 268 3.99 23.09 -24.58
N ILE A 269 3.91 22.95 -25.90
CA ILE A 269 4.26 21.71 -26.62
C ILE A 269 5.78 21.51 -26.57
N GLN A 270 6.57 22.57 -26.77
CA GLN A 270 8.03 22.48 -26.68
C GLN A 270 8.48 22.14 -25.26
N VAL A 271 7.88 22.76 -24.23
CA VAL A 271 8.13 22.45 -22.81
C VAL A 271 7.85 20.97 -22.52
N ALA A 272 6.74 20.43 -23.03
CA ALA A 272 6.40 19.02 -22.90
C ALA A 272 7.39 18.10 -23.65
N ALA A 273 7.86 18.51 -24.83
CA ALA A 273 8.83 17.76 -25.62
C ALA A 273 10.21 17.69 -24.95
N LEU A 274 10.69 18.79 -24.35
CA LEU A 274 11.96 18.86 -23.61
C LEU A 274 12.00 17.92 -22.42
N LEU A 275 10.95 17.90 -21.61
CA LEU A 275 10.87 16.94 -20.52
C LEU A 275 10.68 15.51 -21.06
N GLY A 276 9.90 15.36 -22.14
CA GLY A 276 9.65 14.08 -22.80
C GLY A 276 10.93 13.39 -23.28
N ILE A 277 11.83 14.12 -23.93
CA ILE A 277 13.14 13.58 -24.33
C ILE A 277 13.99 13.22 -23.09
N GLY A 278 13.91 14.02 -22.02
CA GLY A 278 14.56 13.71 -20.74
C GLY A 278 14.09 12.38 -20.14
N LEU A 279 12.78 12.09 -20.20
CA LEU A 279 12.21 10.82 -19.72
C LEU A 279 12.64 9.62 -20.59
N VAL A 280 12.66 9.78 -21.92
CA VAL A 280 13.09 8.70 -22.84
C VAL A 280 14.56 8.34 -22.64
N TYR A 281 15.40 9.35 -22.38
CA TYR A 281 16.84 9.19 -22.18
C TYR A 281 17.25 9.17 -20.69
N GLN A 282 16.31 8.91 -19.79
CA GLN A 282 16.57 8.91 -18.36
C GLN A 282 17.69 7.93 -17.97
N GLY A 283 18.71 8.43 -17.26
CA GLY A 283 19.85 7.64 -16.76
C GLY A 283 20.84 7.14 -17.83
N THR A 284 20.66 7.55 -19.09
CA THR A 284 21.47 7.06 -20.23
C THR A 284 22.80 7.79 -20.40
N GLY A 285 22.89 9.05 -19.96
CA GLY A 285 24.09 9.88 -20.15
C GLY A 285 24.39 10.21 -21.62
N HIS A 286 23.37 10.29 -22.49
CA HIS A 286 23.60 10.51 -23.92
C HIS A 286 24.10 11.93 -24.23
N ARG A 287 25.36 12.03 -24.71
CA ARG A 287 26.10 13.29 -24.90
C ARG A 287 25.38 14.35 -25.72
N HIS A 288 24.95 14.01 -26.94
CA HIS A 288 24.33 14.97 -27.86
C HIS A 288 23.04 15.59 -27.30
N ILE A 289 22.27 14.80 -26.55
CA ILE A 289 21.00 15.26 -25.97
C ILE A 289 21.28 16.13 -24.74
N ALA A 290 22.28 15.76 -23.93
CA ALA A 290 22.73 16.61 -22.83
C ALA A 290 23.23 17.98 -23.33
N GLU A 291 24.00 18.01 -24.41
CA GLU A 291 24.50 19.25 -25.03
C GLU A 291 23.35 20.11 -25.59
N ALA A 292 22.41 19.49 -26.31
CA ALA A 292 21.22 20.15 -26.81
C ALA A 292 20.40 20.78 -25.65
N LEU A 293 20.09 20.01 -24.61
CA LEU A 293 19.32 20.50 -23.46
C LEU A 293 20.04 21.60 -22.69
N LEU A 294 21.37 21.53 -22.57
CA LEU A 294 22.18 22.59 -21.95
C LEU A 294 22.12 23.89 -22.75
N SER A 295 22.12 23.81 -24.08
CA SER A 295 21.92 24.98 -24.95
C SER A 295 20.53 25.60 -24.79
N GLU A 296 19.50 24.77 -24.55
CA GLU A 296 18.12 25.21 -24.36
C GLU A 296 17.86 25.86 -23.00
N ILE A 297 18.63 25.50 -21.95
CA ILE A 297 18.55 26.19 -20.64
C ILE A 297 18.92 27.67 -20.81
N GLY A 298 19.99 27.96 -21.55
CA GLY A 298 20.52 29.31 -21.77
C GLY A 298 19.93 30.05 -22.99
N ARG A 299 18.74 29.64 -23.46
CA ARG A 299 18.17 30.14 -24.72
C ARG A 299 17.90 31.66 -24.68
N PRO A 300 18.40 32.45 -25.66
CA PRO A 300 18.06 33.87 -25.79
C PRO A 300 16.58 34.14 -26.05
N PRO A 301 16.07 35.34 -25.71
CA PRO A 301 14.79 35.81 -26.21
C PRO A 301 14.89 36.22 -27.69
N GLY A 302 13.78 36.06 -28.43
CA GLY A 302 13.69 36.36 -29.86
C GLY A 302 13.80 35.13 -30.75
N PRO A 303 14.00 35.28 -32.08
CA PRO A 303 14.12 36.56 -32.79
C PRO A 303 12.80 37.37 -32.79
N GLU A 304 12.92 38.70 -32.78
CA GLU A 304 11.79 39.64 -32.89
C GLU A 304 10.67 39.47 -31.83
N MET A 305 9.57 38.79 -32.18
CA MET A 305 8.42 38.54 -31.30
C MET A 305 8.33 37.10 -30.80
N GLU A 306 9.24 36.22 -31.22
CA GLU A 306 9.26 34.82 -30.80
C GLU A 306 9.88 34.63 -29.41
N ASN A 307 9.51 33.53 -28.75
CA ASN A 307 10.16 33.02 -27.53
C ASN A 307 10.19 34.00 -26.35
N SER A 308 9.20 34.88 -26.22
CA SER A 308 9.08 35.83 -25.12
C SER A 308 8.19 35.34 -23.97
N CYS A 309 7.22 34.45 -24.25
CA CYS A 309 6.29 33.92 -23.25
C CYS A 309 6.85 32.68 -22.54
N ASP A 310 6.54 32.53 -21.24
CA ASP A 310 6.77 31.32 -20.43
C ASP A 310 8.18 30.71 -20.54
N ARG A 311 9.20 31.58 -20.61
CA ARG A 311 10.60 31.17 -20.74
C ARG A 311 11.12 30.47 -19.49
N GLU A 312 10.61 30.85 -18.32
CA GLU A 312 10.98 30.25 -17.04
C GLU A 312 10.59 28.76 -17.02
N GLY A 313 9.38 28.42 -17.48
CA GLY A 313 8.90 27.04 -17.59
C GLY A 313 9.67 26.22 -18.63
N TYR A 314 10.10 26.85 -19.73
CA TYR A 314 10.95 26.22 -20.75
C TYR A 314 12.35 25.88 -20.23
N SER A 315 13.02 26.87 -19.65
CA SER A 315 14.34 26.70 -19.02
C SER A 315 14.28 25.65 -17.91
N LEU A 316 13.22 25.66 -17.09
CA LEU A 316 13.00 24.64 -16.07
C LEU A 316 12.86 23.24 -16.68
N ALA A 317 12.06 23.07 -17.74
CA ALA A 317 11.87 21.78 -18.39
C ALA A 317 13.16 21.27 -19.06
N ALA A 318 13.95 22.15 -19.67
CA ALA A 318 15.27 21.81 -20.20
C ALA A 318 16.23 21.36 -19.08
N GLY A 319 16.23 22.06 -17.93
CA GLY A 319 17.02 21.70 -16.75
C GLY A 319 16.59 20.36 -16.12
N LEU A 320 15.29 20.14 -15.94
CA LEU A 320 14.74 18.87 -15.48
C LEU A 320 15.04 17.73 -16.46
N GLY A 321 14.89 17.98 -17.76
CA GLY A 321 15.24 17.03 -18.81
C GLY A 321 16.72 16.64 -18.77
N LEU A 322 17.61 17.62 -18.65
CA LEU A 322 19.05 17.39 -18.53
C LEU A 322 19.38 16.60 -17.26
N GLY A 323 18.76 16.96 -16.13
CA GLY A 323 18.89 16.26 -14.85
C GLY A 323 18.45 14.79 -14.93
N LEU A 324 17.38 14.49 -15.67
CA LEU A 324 16.92 13.12 -15.93
C LEU A 324 17.90 12.33 -16.79
N VAL A 325 18.47 12.93 -17.84
CA VAL A 325 19.46 12.26 -18.71
C VAL A 325 20.73 11.93 -17.95
N MET A 326 21.21 12.85 -17.11
CA MET A 326 22.45 12.76 -16.34
C MET A 326 22.27 12.20 -14.92
N LEU A 327 21.10 11.64 -14.61
CA LEU A 327 20.69 11.23 -13.27
C LEU A 327 21.72 10.31 -12.60
N ALA A 328 22.21 10.72 -11.43
CA ALA A 328 23.14 9.99 -10.57
C ALA A 328 24.45 9.54 -11.26
N LYS A 329 24.88 10.21 -12.34
CA LYS A 329 26.17 9.94 -13.01
C LYS A 329 27.35 10.67 -12.37
N GLY A 330 27.09 11.72 -11.60
CA GLY A 330 28.14 12.53 -10.97
C GLY A 330 29.14 13.09 -11.97
N SER A 331 30.42 13.02 -11.63
CA SER A 331 31.54 13.42 -12.50
C SER A 331 32.07 12.28 -13.38
N ASP A 332 31.40 11.12 -13.45
CA ASP A 332 31.96 9.97 -14.16
C ASP A 332 32.11 10.22 -15.67
N PRO A 333 33.27 9.88 -16.26
CA PRO A 333 33.71 10.37 -17.56
C PRO A 333 33.30 9.45 -18.72
N THR A 334 32.01 9.11 -18.85
CA THR A 334 31.56 8.45 -20.09
C THR A 334 31.38 9.48 -21.21
N GLY A 335 32.50 9.94 -21.78
CA GLY A 335 32.54 10.74 -23.02
C GLY A 335 32.19 12.23 -22.89
N LEU A 336 32.16 12.77 -21.67
CA LEU A 336 31.72 14.15 -21.37
C LEU A 336 32.86 15.05 -20.84
N ALA A 337 34.11 14.56 -20.83
CA ALA A 337 35.26 15.23 -20.22
C ALA A 337 35.67 16.55 -20.90
N ASP A 338 35.24 16.80 -22.14
CA ASP A 338 35.56 18.04 -22.88
C ASP A 338 34.53 19.17 -22.62
N HIS A 339 33.46 18.90 -21.88
CA HIS A 339 32.46 19.90 -21.50
C HIS A 339 32.21 19.92 -20.00
N ASP A 340 32.58 21.03 -19.36
CA ASP A 340 32.28 21.32 -17.96
C ASP A 340 30.78 21.63 -17.79
N ILE A 341 29.91 20.62 -17.98
CA ILE A 341 28.46 20.74 -17.79
C ILE A 341 28.16 21.27 -16.38
N ALA A 342 28.85 20.77 -15.37
CA ALA A 342 28.72 21.25 -14.00
C ALA A 342 29.03 22.75 -13.87
N ASP A 343 30.12 23.22 -14.49
CA ASP A 343 30.51 24.63 -14.43
C ASP A 343 29.57 25.52 -15.24
N THR A 344 29.05 25.04 -16.38
CA THR A 344 28.00 25.76 -17.13
C THR A 344 26.71 25.89 -16.34
N LEU A 345 26.32 24.86 -15.59
CA LEU A 345 25.14 24.88 -14.73
C LEU A 345 25.37 25.79 -13.52
N GLN A 346 26.55 25.76 -12.91
CA GLN A 346 26.92 26.71 -11.86
C GLN A 346 26.88 28.15 -12.39
N TYR A 347 27.39 28.37 -13.59
CA TYR A 347 27.37 29.66 -14.27
C TYR A 347 25.93 30.15 -14.54
N TYR A 348 25.02 29.28 -14.98
CA TYR A 348 23.59 29.58 -15.12
C TYR A 348 22.89 29.82 -13.79
N MET A 349 23.33 29.17 -12.70
CA MET A 349 22.77 29.33 -11.37
C MET A 349 23.16 30.67 -10.70
N VAL A 350 24.44 31.05 -10.78
CA VAL A 350 24.96 32.26 -10.12
C VAL A 350 24.71 33.49 -10.99
N GLY A 351 24.80 33.34 -12.31
CA GLY A 351 24.83 34.44 -13.26
C GLY A 351 26.25 34.86 -13.61
N GLY A 352 26.41 35.46 -14.79
CA GLY A 352 27.70 35.91 -15.32
C GLY A 352 27.56 36.39 -16.76
N HIS A 353 28.68 36.64 -17.44
CA HIS A 353 28.70 37.20 -18.80
C HIS A 353 28.43 36.14 -19.88
N ARG A 354 27.42 36.38 -20.71
CA ARG A 354 26.87 35.40 -21.64
C ARG A 354 27.93 34.82 -22.56
N ARG A 355 27.98 33.49 -22.66
CA ARG A 355 28.87 32.82 -23.62
C ARG A 355 28.41 33.14 -25.05
N PRO A 356 29.33 33.43 -25.98
CA PRO A 356 28.96 33.73 -27.36
C PRO A 356 28.28 32.53 -28.01
N LEU A 357 27.15 32.77 -28.67
CA LEU A 357 26.41 31.76 -29.43
C LEU A 357 27.31 31.15 -30.52
N ALA A 358 27.32 29.82 -30.63
CA ALA A 358 28.06 29.07 -31.65
C ALA A 358 27.13 28.57 -32.76
N GLY A 359 27.65 28.44 -33.99
CA GLY A 359 26.94 27.83 -35.12
C GLY A 359 25.74 28.62 -35.67
N SER A 360 24.74 27.89 -36.18
CA SER A 360 23.53 28.41 -36.84
C SER A 360 22.66 29.30 -35.95
N GLN A 361 22.72 29.13 -34.63
CA GLN A 361 21.99 29.97 -33.69
C GLN A 361 22.47 31.43 -33.70
N LYS A 362 23.76 31.68 -34.01
CA LYS A 362 24.31 33.04 -34.07
C LYS A 362 23.67 33.89 -35.17
N GLU A 363 23.31 33.26 -36.30
CA GLU A 363 22.66 33.96 -37.42
C GLU A 363 21.19 34.28 -37.11
N LYS A 364 20.50 33.35 -36.43
CA LYS A 364 19.08 33.49 -36.08
C LYS A 364 18.83 34.57 -35.01
N TYR A 365 19.62 34.61 -33.95
CA TYR A 365 19.47 35.60 -32.86
C TYR A 365 20.23 36.90 -33.10
N LYS A 366 20.50 37.24 -34.37
CA LYS A 366 21.13 38.51 -34.73
C LYS A 366 20.18 39.69 -34.52
N SER A 367 18.87 39.49 -34.72
CA SER A 367 17.84 40.45 -34.33
C SER A 367 17.47 40.23 -32.86
N PRO A 368 17.53 41.29 -32.01
CA PRO A 368 17.10 41.19 -30.63
C PRO A 368 15.57 41.08 -30.55
N SER A 369 15.07 40.58 -29.43
CA SER A 369 13.63 40.59 -29.14
C SER A 369 13.08 41.99 -28.88
N TYR A 370 11.83 42.23 -29.27
CA TYR A 370 11.13 43.50 -29.02
C TYR A 370 10.46 43.57 -27.64
N GLN A 371 10.19 42.43 -26.99
CA GLN A 371 9.48 42.38 -25.72
C GLN A 371 10.39 42.28 -24.49
N ILE A 372 11.51 41.57 -24.62
CA ILE A 372 12.46 41.32 -23.52
C ILE A 372 13.79 41.93 -23.91
N ARG A 373 14.39 42.69 -22.99
CA ARG A 373 15.75 43.21 -23.14
C ARG A 373 16.63 42.59 -22.06
N GLU A 374 17.39 41.57 -22.45
CA GLU A 374 18.45 41.04 -21.60
C GLU A 374 19.72 41.88 -21.77
N GLY A 375 20.45 42.07 -20.67
CA GLY A 375 21.80 42.65 -20.72
C GLY A 375 22.84 41.62 -21.16
N ASP A 376 24.12 41.97 -21.04
CA ASP A 376 25.19 41.04 -21.41
C ASP A 376 25.39 39.90 -20.40
N CYS A 377 24.71 39.98 -19.24
CA CYS A 377 24.71 38.93 -18.23
C CYS A 377 23.54 37.97 -18.45
N VAL A 378 23.76 36.69 -18.13
CA VAL A 378 22.69 35.69 -18.10
C VAL A 378 21.66 36.04 -17.04
N ASN A 379 20.39 35.92 -17.42
CA ASN A 379 19.28 36.06 -16.50
C ASN A 379 19.16 34.81 -15.60
N ASN A 380 19.73 34.94 -14.41
CA ASN A 380 19.69 33.96 -13.33
C ASN A 380 18.27 33.70 -12.80
N HIS A 381 17.30 34.60 -13.00
CA HIS A 381 15.90 34.32 -12.64
C HIS A 381 15.25 33.25 -13.53
N VAL A 382 15.61 33.22 -14.83
CA VAL A 382 15.09 32.25 -15.80
C VAL A 382 15.88 30.95 -15.75
N THR A 383 17.21 31.05 -15.74
CA THR A 383 18.12 29.89 -15.88
C THR A 383 18.43 29.21 -14.55
N GLY A 384 18.36 29.94 -13.43
CA GLY A 384 18.70 29.47 -12.09
C GLY A 384 17.93 28.23 -11.62
N PRO A 385 16.59 28.16 -11.67
CA PRO A 385 15.85 27.01 -11.14
C PRO A 385 16.12 25.71 -11.90
N GLY A 386 16.18 25.78 -13.25
CA GLY A 386 16.50 24.63 -14.09
C GLY A 386 17.93 24.14 -13.85
N ALA A 387 18.89 25.06 -13.77
CA ALA A 387 20.30 24.72 -13.53
C ALA A 387 20.52 24.09 -12.14
N THR A 388 19.90 24.66 -11.09
CA THR A 388 20.02 24.18 -9.71
C THR A 388 19.51 22.74 -9.57
N LEU A 389 18.35 22.43 -10.16
CA LEU A 389 17.77 21.09 -10.12
C LEU A 389 18.55 20.10 -10.98
N ALA A 390 19.01 20.50 -12.17
CA ALA A 390 19.86 19.67 -13.01
C ALA A 390 21.15 19.25 -12.28
N LEU A 391 21.79 20.20 -11.59
CA LEU A 391 23.00 19.98 -10.81
C LEU A 391 22.74 19.03 -9.63
N GLY A 392 21.63 19.22 -8.90
CA GLY A 392 21.21 18.32 -7.82
C GLY A 392 20.90 16.88 -8.29
N MET A 393 20.24 16.72 -9.45
CA MET A 393 19.93 15.40 -10.03
C MET A 393 21.18 14.70 -10.61
N MET A 394 22.08 15.46 -11.24
CA MET A 394 23.34 14.94 -11.79
C MET A 394 24.23 14.35 -10.69
N TYR A 395 24.36 15.05 -9.57
CA TYR A 395 25.17 14.63 -8.41
C TYR A 395 24.35 13.90 -7.32
N PHE A 396 23.18 13.35 -7.66
CA PHE A 396 22.30 12.67 -6.72
C PHE A 396 23.03 11.55 -5.96
N ASN A 397 22.98 11.60 -4.63
CA ASN A 397 23.61 10.61 -3.72
C ASN A 397 25.11 10.36 -3.97
N THR A 398 25.83 11.33 -4.55
CA THR A 398 27.30 11.25 -4.75
C THR A 398 28.09 11.68 -3.51
N ASN A 399 27.45 12.40 -2.58
CA ASN A 399 28.08 13.00 -1.39
C ASN A 399 29.28 13.92 -1.72
N ASN A 400 29.29 14.54 -2.91
CA ASN A 400 30.34 15.49 -3.28
C ASN A 400 30.17 16.83 -2.54
N VAL A 401 31.04 17.06 -1.57
CA VAL A 401 31.02 18.26 -0.72
C VAL A 401 31.32 19.54 -1.51
N ALA A 402 32.16 19.49 -2.54
CA ALA A 402 32.52 20.69 -3.32
C ALA A 402 31.29 21.28 -4.02
N VAL A 403 30.52 20.41 -4.70
CA VAL A 403 29.27 20.78 -5.36
C VAL A 403 28.20 21.18 -4.34
N ALA A 404 28.11 20.48 -3.21
CA ALA A 404 27.17 20.83 -2.14
C ALA A 404 27.45 22.21 -1.55
N ASN A 405 28.71 22.65 -1.49
CA ASN A 405 29.10 23.98 -1.05
C ASN A 405 28.71 25.07 -2.07
N TRP A 406 28.72 24.79 -3.37
CA TRP A 406 28.21 25.72 -4.39
C TRP A 406 26.70 25.97 -4.24
N LEU A 407 25.96 24.97 -3.76
CA LEU A 407 24.52 25.01 -3.54
C LEU A 407 24.15 25.56 -2.14
N ALA A 408 25.12 25.81 -1.27
CA ALA A 408 24.85 26.33 0.06
C ALA A 408 24.21 27.72 0.02
N ALA A 409 23.39 28.04 1.03
CA ALA A 409 22.85 29.38 1.19
C ALA A 409 23.98 30.39 1.45
N PRO A 410 23.94 31.60 0.86
CA PRO A 410 24.92 32.63 1.15
C PRO A 410 24.93 33.03 2.63
N GLU A 411 26.12 33.20 3.22
CA GLU A 411 26.26 33.56 4.64
C GLU A 411 26.17 35.07 4.91
N SER A 412 26.42 35.89 3.89
CA SER A 412 26.43 37.36 3.98
C SER A 412 25.12 37.97 3.50
N GLU A 413 24.62 38.96 4.23
CA GLU A 413 23.43 39.76 3.86
C GLU A 413 23.52 40.30 2.42
N TYR A 414 24.65 40.89 2.04
CA TYR A 414 24.84 41.43 0.70
C TYR A 414 24.66 40.38 -0.40
N MET A 415 25.11 39.14 -0.17
CA MET A 415 25.00 38.06 -1.15
C MET A 415 23.58 37.46 -1.21
N LEU A 416 22.79 37.62 -0.14
CA LEU A 416 21.39 37.20 -0.12
C LEU A 416 20.53 38.09 -1.01
N ASP A 417 20.84 39.40 -1.10
CA ASP A 417 20.11 40.34 -1.97
C ASP A 417 20.20 39.99 -3.46
N PHE A 418 21.25 39.26 -3.89
CA PHE A 418 21.40 38.81 -5.28
C PHE A 418 20.61 37.54 -5.61
N VAL A 419 20.01 36.87 -4.62
CA VAL A 419 19.35 35.57 -4.81
C VAL A 419 17.89 35.67 -4.42
N CYS A 420 16.99 35.35 -5.35
CA CYS A 420 15.57 35.27 -5.02
C CYS A 420 15.32 34.20 -3.93
N PRO A 421 14.48 34.47 -2.92
CA PRO A 421 14.18 33.52 -1.85
C PRO A 421 13.70 32.14 -2.34
N ASP A 422 12.95 32.09 -3.44
CA ASP A 422 12.49 30.82 -4.01
C ASP A 422 13.61 29.98 -4.63
N GLN A 423 14.69 30.61 -5.10
CA GLN A 423 15.88 29.90 -5.53
C GLN A 423 16.65 29.32 -4.34
N LEU A 424 16.60 29.96 -3.17
CA LEU A 424 17.18 29.40 -1.93
C LEU A 424 16.49 28.09 -1.55
N LEU A 425 15.17 27.99 -1.71
CA LEU A 425 14.42 26.74 -1.50
C LEU A 425 14.92 25.64 -2.44
N LEU A 426 15.09 25.94 -3.73
CA LEU A 426 15.60 24.96 -4.71
C LEU A 426 17.07 24.59 -4.47
N ARG A 427 17.89 25.53 -4.00
CA ARG A 427 19.30 25.31 -3.66
C ARG A 427 19.45 24.39 -2.45
N THR A 428 18.69 24.62 -1.38
CA THR A 428 18.68 23.71 -0.21
C THR A 428 18.14 22.33 -0.57
N LEU A 429 17.14 22.27 -1.46
CA LEU A 429 16.65 21.01 -2.01
C LEU A 429 17.75 20.26 -2.79
N ALA A 430 18.42 20.94 -3.73
CA ALA A 430 19.50 20.35 -4.52
C ALA A 430 20.69 19.92 -3.64
N GLN A 431 21.06 20.73 -2.64
CA GLN A 431 22.10 20.37 -1.67
C GLN A 431 21.75 19.08 -0.91
N GLY A 432 20.50 18.93 -0.48
CA GLY A 432 20.00 17.72 0.15
C GLY A 432 19.98 16.48 -0.75
N LEU A 433 19.77 16.65 -2.06
CA LEU A 433 19.87 15.56 -3.04
C LEU A 433 21.31 15.10 -3.25
N VAL A 434 22.28 16.02 -3.24
CA VAL A 434 23.71 15.68 -3.35
C VAL A 434 24.19 14.95 -2.09
N LEU A 435 23.84 15.48 -0.91
CA LEU A 435 24.16 14.92 0.40
C LEU A 435 23.08 13.97 0.92
N TRP A 436 22.49 13.16 0.03
CA TRP A 436 21.35 12.27 0.33
C TRP A 436 21.62 11.29 1.47
N GLY A 437 22.87 10.83 1.59
CA GLY A 437 23.30 9.96 2.67
C GLY A 437 23.14 10.62 4.05
N MET A 438 23.40 11.91 4.18
CA MET A 438 23.48 12.64 5.46
C MET A 438 22.13 13.17 5.96
N VAL A 439 21.03 12.88 5.26
CA VAL A 439 19.70 13.38 5.63
C VAL A 439 19.17 12.62 6.85
N VAL A 440 18.98 13.32 7.97
CA VAL A 440 18.49 12.77 9.24
C VAL A 440 17.21 13.50 9.66
N PRO A 441 16.15 12.78 10.10
CA PRO A 441 14.92 13.40 10.57
C PRO A 441 15.13 13.95 11.99
N THR A 442 15.86 15.05 12.11
CA THR A 442 16.05 15.81 13.37
C THR A 442 15.83 17.29 13.13
N ARG A 443 15.39 17.99 14.18
CA ARG A 443 15.24 19.46 14.13
C ARG A 443 16.59 20.15 13.89
N ASP A 444 17.63 19.65 14.54
CA ASP A 444 18.98 20.21 14.43
C ASP A 444 19.50 20.15 12.98
N TRP A 445 19.17 19.09 12.24
CA TRP A 445 19.50 18.98 10.81
C TRP A 445 18.75 20.01 9.95
N VAL A 446 17.47 20.28 10.23
CA VAL A 446 16.73 21.32 9.49
C VAL A 446 17.32 22.70 9.80
N GLU A 447 17.60 22.97 11.07
CA GLU A 447 18.15 24.25 11.50
C GLU A 447 19.61 24.46 11.07
N SER A 448 20.39 23.40 10.81
CA SER A 448 21.78 23.50 10.35
C SER A 448 21.92 24.07 8.94
N HIS A 449 20.88 23.98 8.10
CA HIS A 449 20.88 24.56 6.75
C HIS A 449 20.70 26.08 6.75
N VAL A 450 20.26 26.66 7.88
CA VAL A 450 20.11 28.11 8.04
C VAL A 450 21.44 28.72 8.47
N PRO A 451 22.02 29.67 7.71
CA PRO A 451 23.20 30.42 8.11
C PRO A 451 23.04 31.09 9.48
N ALA A 452 24.12 31.11 10.28
CA ALA A 452 24.12 31.71 11.61
C ALA A 452 23.71 33.19 11.60
N THR A 453 24.06 33.91 10.53
CA THR A 453 23.68 35.31 10.28
C THR A 453 22.16 35.49 10.27
N ILE A 454 21.40 34.60 9.64
CA ILE A 454 19.93 34.70 9.53
C ILE A 454 19.27 34.29 10.86
N ARG A 455 19.81 33.26 11.53
CA ARG A 455 19.21 32.70 12.77
C ARG A 455 19.04 33.74 13.88
N ALA A 456 19.89 34.76 13.94
CA ALA A 456 19.83 35.82 14.95
C ALA A 456 18.62 36.76 14.80
N TYR A 457 18.07 36.89 13.60
CA TYR A 457 16.99 37.83 13.27
C TYR A 457 15.62 37.15 13.12
N CYS A 458 15.56 35.81 13.24
CA CYS A 458 14.34 35.04 13.08
C CYS A 458 13.35 35.25 14.24
N ALA A 459 12.07 35.41 13.92
CA ALA A 459 10.92 35.39 14.85
C ALA A 459 10.95 36.43 16.00
N THR A 460 11.85 37.40 15.98
CA THR A 460 11.89 38.50 16.94
C THR A 460 11.14 39.72 16.40
N ARG A 461 10.35 40.39 17.26
CA ARG A 461 9.84 41.73 16.94
C ARG A 461 11.03 42.67 16.81
N PRO A 462 11.02 43.62 15.85
CA PRO A 462 12.12 44.56 15.69
C PRO A 462 12.37 45.28 17.01
N ARG A 463 13.55 45.04 17.62
CA ARG A 463 14.07 45.89 18.69
C ARG A 463 14.63 47.16 18.03
N GLN A 464 14.58 48.29 18.72
CA GLN A 464 15.01 49.62 18.22
C GLN A 464 16.49 49.73 17.77
N ASN A 465 17.26 48.62 17.79
CA ASN A 465 18.67 48.58 17.41
C ASN A 465 18.93 47.96 16.02
N PHE A 466 17.89 47.73 15.19
CA PHE A 466 17.98 47.02 13.91
C PHE A 466 17.61 47.88 12.68
N GLU A 467 17.88 49.19 12.71
CA GLU A 467 17.47 50.11 11.63
C GLU A 467 18.17 49.87 10.27
N ASN A 468 19.26 49.08 10.23
CA ASN A 468 20.06 48.85 9.02
C ASN A 468 19.95 47.44 8.41
N VAL A 469 19.15 46.53 8.98
CA VAL A 469 19.04 45.14 8.48
C VAL A 469 17.68 44.95 7.82
N ASP A 470 17.66 44.43 6.60
CA ASP A 470 16.40 44.16 5.90
C ASP A 470 15.73 42.88 6.44
N LEU A 471 14.89 43.08 7.46
CA LEU A 471 14.19 42.00 8.16
C LEU A 471 13.23 41.24 7.23
N GLU A 472 12.76 41.84 6.14
CA GLU A 472 11.90 41.16 5.16
C GLU A 472 12.68 40.06 4.44
N THR A 473 13.80 40.41 3.81
CA THR A 473 14.69 39.49 3.08
C THR A 473 15.18 38.35 3.97
N MET A 474 15.55 38.67 5.23
CA MET A 474 16.00 37.66 6.20
C MET A 474 14.89 36.65 6.54
N ASN A 475 13.66 37.12 6.79
CA ASN A 475 12.55 36.23 7.12
C ASN A 475 12.08 35.43 5.89
N GLN A 476 12.10 36.02 4.69
CA GLN A 476 11.80 35.31 3.44
C GLN A 476 12.82 34.20 3.15
N ALA A 477 14.11 34.49 3.33
CA ALA A 477 15.19 33.50 3.19
C ALA A 477 15.03 32.36 4.20
N TYR A 478 14.78 32.68 5.48
CA TYR A 478 14.55 31.68 6.52
C TYR A 478 13.39 30.73 6.19
N CYS A 479 12.23 31.27 5.85
CA CYS A 479 11.04 30.46 5.54
C CYS A 479 11.30 29.51 4.36
N ASN A 480 11.93 30.00 3.30
CA ASN A 480 12.22 29.21 2.09
C ASN A 480 13.31 28.15 2.31
N ILE A 481 14.36 28.44 3.09
CA ILE A 481 15.41 27.45 3.43
C ILE A 481 14.79 26.32 4.26
N VAL A 482 14.00 26.64 5.28
CA VAL A 482 13.32 25.65 6.12
C VAL A 482 12.32 24.83 5.31
N ALA A 483 11.53 25.47 4.43
CA ALA A 483 10.60 24.76 3.55
C ALA A 483 11.34 23.80 2.58
N GLY A 484 12.49 24.21 2.04
CA GLY A 484 13.32 23.36 1.18
C GLY A 484 13.92 22.17 1.94
N ALA A 485 14.42 22.37 3.16
CA ALA A 485 14.90 21.28 4.01
C ALA A 485 13.76 20.29 4.38
N CYS A 486 12.56 20.78 4.68
CA CYS A 486 11.37 19.95 4.87
C CYS A 486 11.03 19.14 3.62
N MET A 487 11.17 19.72 2.42
CA MET A 487 10.96 19.01 1.15
C MET A 487 11.96 17.89 0.93
N VAL A 488 13.24 18.10 1.29
CA VAL A 488 14.27 17.04 1.25
C VAL A 488 13.89 15.89 2.19
N LEU A 489 13.45 16.18 3.42
CA LEU A 489 12.96 15.16 4.35
C LEU A 489 11.77 14.39 3.78
N GLY A 490 10.82 15.11 3.14
CA GLY A 490 9.67 14.51 2.46
C GLY A 490 10.08 13.52 1.37
N LEU A 491 11.02 13.92 0.49
CA LEU A 491 11.54 13.07 -0.57
C LEU A 491 12.34 11.88 -0.03
N ARG A 492 13.15 12.07 1.02
CA ARG A 492 14.00 11.01 1.61
C ARG A 492 13.20 9.89 2.26
N PHE A 493 12.12 10.26 2.92
CA PHE A 493 11.24 9.37 3.66
C PHE A 493 9.90 9.12 2.94
N ALA A 494 9.85 9.37 1.62
CA ALA A 494 8.65 9.21 0.81
C ALA A 494 8.05 7.80 0.94
N GLY A 495 6.80 7.72 1.41
CA GLY A 495 6.06 6.47 1.58
C GLY A 495 6.68 5.50 2.60
N SER A 496 7.49 5.98 3.55
CA SER A 496 8.10 5.14 4.58
C SER A 496 7.24 5.03 5.85
N GLY A 497 6.34 5.98 6.11
CA GLY A 497 5.54 6.01 7.33
C GLY A 497 6.36 6.25 8.61
N ASN A 498 7.54 6.88 8.52
CA ASN A 498 8.39 7.15 9.67
C ASN A 498 7.78 8.20 10.61
N GLU A 499 7.57 7.83 11.87
CA GLU A 499 7.00 8.70 12.92
C GLU A 499 7.88 9.91 13.24
N GLN A 500 9.21 9.76 13.28
CA GLN A 500 10.11 10.88 13.61
C GLN A 500 10.08 11.97 12.53
N ALA A 501 10.07 11.58 11.26
CA ALA A 501 9.98 12.52 10.15
C ALA A 501 8.60 13.21 10.14
N PHE A 502 7.55 12.48 10.49
CA PHE A 502 6.21 13.03 10.63
C PHE A 502 6.10 14.10 11.71
N ASP A 503 6.60 13.83 12.92
CA ASP A 503 6.52 14.78 14.03
C ASP A 503 7.20 16.12 13.71
N ILE A 504 8.36 16.07 13.04
CA ILE A 504 9.12 17.26 12.65
C ILE A 504 8.39 18.05 11.55
N LEU A 505 7.95 17.38 10.49
CA LEU A 505 7.23 18.03 9.40
C LEU A 505 5.90 18.62 9.89
N PHE A 506 5.20 17.91 10.78
CA PHE A 506 3.97 18.37 11.40
C PHE A 506 4.20 19.58 12.31
N TYR A 507 5.31 19.59 13.07
CA TYR A 507 5.73 20.75 13.86
C TYR A 507 5.95 22.00 12.97
N TYR A 508 6.73 21.88 11.89
CA TYR A 508 6.97 23.02 10.99
C TYR A 508 5.71 23.48 10.26
N CYS A 509 4.84 22.55 9.84
CA CYS A 509 3.58 22.92 9.20
C CYS A 509 2.63 23.66 10.16
N LYS A 510 2.59 23.26 11.44
CA LYS A 510 1.87 24.00 12.49
C LYS A 510 2.51 25.35 12.78
N MET A 511 3.84 25.41 12.80
CA MET A 511 4.58 26.66 12.97
C MET A 511 4.20 27.67 11.88
N PHE A 512 4.28 27.28 10.60
CA PHE A 512 3.92 28.17 9.48
C PHE A 512 2.44 28.57 9.49
N THR A 513 1.53 27.63 9.78
CA THR A 513 0.09 27.95 9.95
C THR A 513 -0.13 28.96 11.09
N SER A 514 0.61 28.85 12.20
CA SER A 514 0.51 29.80 13.31
C SER A 514 1.13 31.17 12.99
N MET A 515 2.16 31.20 12.15
CA MET A 515 2.82 32.43 11.69
C MET A 515 1.94 33.21 10.72
N ALA A 516 1.18 32.54 9.87
CA ALA A 516 0.25 33.17 8.91
C ALA A 516 -0.76 34.11 9.59
N ASN A 517 -1.16 33.82 10.83
CA ASN A 517 -2.12 34.63 11.59
C ASN A 517 -1.49 35.76 12.42
N ARG A 518 -0.16 35.92 12.40
CA ARG A 518 0.58 36.92 13.18
C ARG A 518 1.07 38.07 12.29
N SER A 519 1.38 39.21 12.90
CA SER A 519 1.98 40.37 12.20
C SER A 519 3.33 40.07 11.54
N ILE A 520 3.99 38.97 11.92
CA ILE A 520 5.22 38.46 11.27
C ILE A 520 4.93 38.08 9.81
N ALA A 521 3.69 37.70 9.47
CA ALA A 521 3.31 37.39 8.11
C ALA A 521 3.31 38.60 7.16
N GLU A 522 3.18 39.81 7.71
CA GLU A 522 3.28 41.04 6.92
C GLU A 522 4.74 41.37 6.61
N LEU A 523 5.67 41.03 7.51
CA LEU A 523 7.11 41.23 7.32
C LEU A 523 7.72 40.22 6.35
N ALA A 524 7.32 38.95 6.37
CA ALA A 524 7.87 37.92 5.51
C ALA A 524 7.16 37.80 4.15
N GLY A 525 6.05 38.52 3.96
CA GLY A 525 5.15 38.33 2.82
C GLY A 525 4.19 37.15 3.02
N LYS A 526 2.89 37.43 2.97
CA LYS A 526 1.84 36.40 3.18
C LYS A 526 1.87 35.30 2.09
N SER A 527 2.22 35.66 0.85
CA SER A 527 2.36 34.72 -0.28
C SER A 527 3.48 33.71 -0.04
N THR A 528 4.64 34.16 0.43
CA THR A 528 5.80 33.31 0.74
C THR A 528 5.49 32.32 1.88
N ILE A 529 4.73 32.75 2.89
CA ILE A 529 4.31 31.84 3.96
C ILE A 529 3.33 30.80 3.41
N GLU A 530 2.38 31.20 2.57
CA GLU A 530 1.42 30.27 1.97
C GLU A 530 2.12 29.22 1.07
N THR A 531 3.15 29.60 0.30
CA THR A 531 3.95 28.63 -0.45
C THR A 531 4.71 27.68 0.48
N CYS A 532 5.29 28.17 1.57
CA CYS A 532 5.96 27.34 2.58
C CYS A 532 4.99 26.36 3.27
N ILE A 533 3.76 26.79 3.57
CA ILE A 533 2.70 25.91 4.09
C ILE A 533 2.40 24.81 3.07
N CYS A 534 2.23 25.16 1.79
CA CYS A 534 1.94 24.19 0.75
C CYS A 534 3.07 23.17 0.56
N VAL A 535 4.34 23.62 0.56
CA VAL A 535 5.51 22.73 0.42
C VAL A 535 5.67 21.82 1.63
N THR A 536 5.54 22.33 2.85
CA THR A 536 5.65 21.53 4.07
C THR A 536 4.49 20.54 4.23
N LEU A 537 3.26 20.93 3.86
CA LEU A 537 2.10 20.03 3.82
C LEU A 537 2.29 18.91 2.80
N LEU A 538 2.77 19.25 1.60
CA LEU A 538 3.05 18.26 0.56
C LEU A 538 4.15 17.30 1.02
N SER A 539 5.21 17.81 1.66
CA SER A 539 6.27 16.99 2.25
C SER A 539 5.72 16.02 3.30
N LEU A 540 4.86 16.51 4.20
CA LEU A 540 4.19 15.69 5.21
C LEU A 540 3.34 14.58 4.57
N ALA A 541 2.57 14.92 3.53
CA ALA A 541 1.76 13.96 2.80
C ALA A 541 2.60 12.95 2.00
N THR A 542 3.79 13.32 1.49
CA THR A 542 4.68 12.37 0.81
C THR A 542 5.26 11.32 1.75
N VAL A 543 5.60 11.68 3.00
CA VAL A 543 6.07 10.70 4.01
C VAL A 543 4.96 9.70 4.37
N MET A 544 3.74 10.20 4.50
CA MET A 544 2.54 9.43 4.85
C MET A 544 1.72 8.98 3.62
N ALA A 545 2.37 8.85 2.46
CA ALA A 545 1.69 8.50 1.23
C ALA A 545 1.03 7.11 1.31
N GLY A 546 -0.29 7.08 1.12
CA GLY A 546 -1.13 5.87 1.15
C GLY A 546 -1.55 5.40 2.54
N THR A 547 -1.00 5.92 3.65
CA THR A 547 -1.36 5.44 5.00
C THR A 547 -2.75 5.91 5.44
N GLY A 548 -3.17 7.10 4.99
CA GLY A 548 -4.45 7.73 5.37
C GLY A 548 -4.45 8.26 6.81
N ASP A 549 -3.35 8.92 7.20
CA ASP A 549 -3.23 9.50 8.53
C ASP A 549 -4.30 10.58 8.81
N LEU A 550 -4.83 10.57 10.04
CA LEU A 550 -5.96 11.41 10.43
C LEU A 550 -5.56 12.86 10.68
N ASP A 551 -4.37 13.09 11.24
CA ASP A 551 -3.96 14.43 11.63
C ASP A 551 -3.56 15.26 10.41
N VAL A 552 -2.95 14.63 9.39
CA VAL A 552 -2.75 15.28 8.08
C VAL A 552 -4.09 15.53 7.39
N LEU A 553 -5.04 14.60 7.43
CA LEU A 553 -6.36 14.79 6.83
C LEU A 553 -7.10 15.99 7.46
N ARG A 554 -7.06 16.12 8.80
CA ARG A 554 -7.64 17.26 9.51
C ARG A 554 -7.00 18.57 9.10
N LEU A 555 -5.68 18.59 8.92
CA LEU A 555 -4.94 19.76 8.46
C LEU A 555 -5.31 20.15 7.03
N CYS A 556 -5.36 19.18 6.10
CA CYS A 556 -5.81 19.41 4.72
C CYS A 556 -7.26 19.93 4.69
N ARG A 557 -8.17 19.39 5.51
CA ARG A 557 -9.55 19.87 5.63
C ARG A 557 -9.60 21.30 6.15
N HIS A 558 -8.80 21.64 7.15
CA HIS A 558 -8.71 23.01 7.67
C HIS A 558 -8.21 23.97 6.59
N LEU A 559 -7.07 23.68 5.95
CA LEU A 559 -6.49 24.55 4.92
C LEU A 559 -7.37 24.67 3.67
N GLY A 560 -8.05 23.59 3.27
CA GLY A 560 -8.98 23.56 2.13
C GLY A 560 -10.32 24.25 2.37
N SER A 561 -10.67 24.53 3.63
CA SER A 561 -11.87 25.29 4.00
C SER A 561 -11.71 26.81 3.84
N ARG A 562 -10.47 27.30 3.69
CA ARG A 562 -10.15 28.72 3.49
C ARG A 562 -10.55 29.16 2.08
N VAL A 563 -11.83 29.51 1.90
CA VAL A 563 -12.39 30.00 0.64
C VAL A 563 -12.94 31.40 0.86
N GLY A 564 -12.53 32.37 0.03
CA GLY A 564 -13.06 33.73 0.04
C GLY A 564 -11.99 34.80 -0.23
N GLN A 565 -12.21 35.62 -1.26
CA GLN A 565 -11.29 36.70 -1.65
C GLN A 565 -11.28 37.88 -0.66
N ALA A 566 -12.39 38.14 0.04
CA ALA A 566 -12.51 39.26 0.98
C ALA A 566 -11.70 39.10 2.27
N THR A 567 -11.40 37.86 2.68
CA THR A 567 -10.67 37.55 3.91
C THR A 567 -9.30 36.91 3.66
N ASN A 568 -9.12 36.22 2.52
CA ASN A 568 -7.93 35.44 2.21
C ASN A 568 -7.46 35.65 0.75
N SER A 569 -7.14 36.89 0.36
CA SER A 569 -6.63 37.24 -0.98
C SER A 569 -5.32 36.53 -1.38
N VAL A 570 -4.68 35.84 -0.43
CA VAL A 570 -3.39 35.17 -0.57
C VAL A 570 -3.55 33.72 -1.09
N VAL A 571 -4.72 33.10 -0.88
CA VAL A 571 -4.96 31.71 -1.28
C VAL A 571 -5.31 31.68 -2.77
N THR A 572 -4.42 31.11 -3.58
CA THR A 572 -4.56 31.04 -5.03
C THR A 572 -5.05 29.66 -5.50
N TYR A 573 -5.30 29.53 -6.80
CA TYR A 573 -5.58 28.23 -7.44
C TYR A 573 -4.49 27.19 -7.11
N GLY A 574 -3.22 27.61 -7.18
CA GLY A 574 -2.07 26.76 -6.88
C GLY A 574 -2.00 26.29 -5.43
N SER A 575 -2.39 27.12 -4.47
CA SER A 575 -2.48 26.71 -3.06
C SER A 575 -3.50 25.60 -2.87
N HIS A 576 -4.69 25.74 -3.49
CA HIS A 576 -5.70 24.68 -3.48
C HIS A 576 -5.19 23.40 -4.17
N LEU A 577 -4.50 23.54 -5.30
CA LEU A 577 -3.88 22.41 -6.00
C LEU A 577 -2.90 21.65 -5.08
N ALA A 578 -2.03 22.34 -4.37
CA ALA A 578 -1.09 21.72 -3.43
C ALA A 578 -1.79 21.00 -2.26
N ILE A 579 -2.83 21.62 -1.69
CA ILE A 579 -3.62 21.03 -0.58
C ILE A 579 -4.36 19.77 -1.06
N HIS A 580 -5.00 19.82 -2.23
CA HIS A 580 -5.75 18.69 -2.75
C HIS A 580 -4.84 17.58 -3.29
N MET A 581 -3.66 17.93 -3.85
CA MET A 581 -2.59 16.96 -4.10
C MET A 581 -2.20 16.26 -2.80
N SER A 582 -1.88 17.00 -1.75
CA SER A 582 -1.51 16.44 -0.43
C SER A 582 -2.59 15.49 0.11
N LEU A 583 -3.87 15.88 -0.01
CA LEU A 583 -4.99 15.03 0.39
C LEU A 583 -5.11 13.76 -0.47
N GLY A 584 -4.88 13.86 -1.78
CA GLY A 584 -4.83 12.72 -2.70
C GLY A 584 -3.66 11.76 -2.41
N LEU A 585 -2.49 12.29 -2.04
CA LEU A 585 -1.30 11.50 -1.68
C LEU A 585 -1.53 10.64 -0.43
N LEU A 586 -2.25 11.15 0.57
CA LEU A 586 -2.59 10.37 1.77
C LEU A 586 -3.38 9.11 1.44
N PHE A 587 -4.23 9.17 0.42
CA PHE A 587 -5.10 8.08 -0.02
C PHE A 587 -4.73 7.55 -1.41
N LEU A 588 -3.42 7.57 -1.74
CA LEU A 588 -2.92 7.18 -3.05
C LEU A 588 -3.40 5.77 -3.47
N GLY A 589 -4.15 5.70 -4.58
CA GLY A 589 -4.77 4.48 -5.09
C GLY A 589 -5.69 3.78 -4.08
N GLY A 590 -6.50 4.54 -3.35
CA GLY A 590 -7.30 4.04 -2.23
C GLY A 590 -6.47 3.54 -1.05
N GLY A 591 -5.20 3.95 -0.98
CA GLY A 591 -4.22 3.45 -0.02
C GLY A 591 -3.65 2.07 -0.37
N SER A 592 -3.74 1.63 -1.63
CA SER A 592 -3.04 0.43 -2.09
C SER A 592 -1.62 0.70 -2.57
N LEU A 593 -1.32 1.97 -2.83
CA LEU A 593 -0.11 2.42 -3.49
C LEU A 593 0.69 3.35 -2.57
N SER A 594 2.01 3.40 -2.76
CA SER A 594 2.87 4.34 -2.07
C SER A 594 4.13 4.65 -2.91
N PHE A 595 4.93 5.63 -2.51
CA PHE A 595 6.08 6.10 -3.30
C PHE A 595 7.36 5.33 -3.06
N SER A 596 8.19 5.19 -4.08
CA SER A 596 9.55 4.66 -3.89
C SER A 596 10.61 5.76 -3.82
N ASN A 597 11.76 5.40 -3.26
CA ASN A 597 12.91 6.29 -3.07
C ASN A 597 14.06 5.98 -4.06
N SER A 598 13.76 5.33 -5.20
CA SER A 598 14.75 5.17 -6.26
C SER A 598 15.12 6.55 -6.84
N PRO A 599 16.34 6.74 -7.38
CA PRO A 599 16.71 8.01 -7.99
C PRO A 599 15.74 8.45 -9.09
N GLU A 600 15.21 7.49 -9.87
CA GLU A 600 14.24 7.75 -10.92
C GLU A 600 12.89 8.24 -10.36
N SER A 601 12.43 7.61 -9.27
CA SER A 601 11.21 8.00 -8.58
C SER A 601 11.36 9.37 -7.94
N VAL A 602 12.48 9.65 -7.27
CA VAL A 602 12.75 10.97 -6.68
C VAL A 602 12.79 12.06 -7.76
N ALA A 603 13.42 11.80 -8.91
CA ALA A 603 13.43 12.74 -10.02
C ALA A 603 12.01 13.02 -10.55
N ALA A 604 11.16 11.99 -10.69
CA ALA A 604 9.76 12.16 -11.07
C ALA A 604 8.95 12.94 -10.02
N LEU A 605 9.19 12.71 -8.72
CA LEU A 605 8.57 13.47 -7.64
C LEU A 605 8.98 14.94 -7.65
N ILE A 606 10.26 15.26 -7.95
CA ILE A 606 10.72 16.65 -8.08
C ILE A 606 9.98 17.35 -9.23
N CYS A 607 9.80 16.67 -10.37
CA CYS A 607 9.01 17.20 -11.48
C CYS A 607 7.54 17.44 -11.07
N ALA A 608 6.93 16.50 -10.33
CA ALA A 608 5.52 16.62 -9.93
C ALA A 608 5.29 17.64 -8.79
N PHE A 609 6.24 17.78 -7.88
CA PHE A 609 6.12 18.57 -6.65
C PHE A 609 6.95 19.85 -6.67
N PHE A 610 7.30 20.35 -7.86
CA PHE A 610 8.03 21.59 -8.01
C PHE A 610 7.39 22.73 -7.17
N PRO A 611 8.16 23.39 -6.28
CA PRO A 611 7.63 24.20 -5.17
C PRO A 611 7.08 25.59 -5.57
N ARG A 612 6.77 25.81 -6.85
CA ARG A 612 6.02 26.98 -7.36
C ARG A 612 4.70 26.55 -7.95
N PHE A 613 3.61 26.97 -7.32
CA PHE A 613 2.27 26.64 -7.77
C PHE A 613 1.68 27.75 -8.65
N PRO A 614 0.78 27.42 -9.61
CA PRO A 614 0.18 28.40 -10.50
C PRO A 614 -0.69 29.43 -9.77
N THR A 615 -0.69 30.68 -10.22
CA THR A 615 -1.53 31.73 -9.61
C THR A 615 -3.00 31.59 -9.98
N HIS A 616 -3.28 31.24 -11.23
CA HIS A 616 -4.61 31.02 -11.80
C HIS A 616 -4.62 29.73 -12.65
N SER A 617 -5.78 29.29 -13.11
CA SER A 617 -5.93 27.96 -13.75
C SER A 617 -5.16 27.83 -15.08
N ASN A 618 -4.92 28.91 -15.82
CA ASN A 618 -4.18 28.88 -17.08
C ASN A 618 -2.70 29.27 -16.97
N ASP A 619 -2.21 29.54 -15.76
CA ASP A 619 -0.83 29.94 -15.53
C ASP A 619 0.12 28.75 -15.68
N ASN A 620 1.01 28.80 -16.67
CA ASN A 620 2.08 27.81 -16.88
C ASN A 620 3.46 28.46 -16.90
N ARG A 621 3.58 29.71 -16.46
CA ARG A 621 4.78 30.53 -16.64
C ARG A 621 6.03 29.90 -16.06
N TYR A 622 5.94 29.43 -14.82
CA TYR A 622 7.08 28.84 -14.11
C TYR A 622 7.14 27.32 -14.24
N HIS A 623 6.01 26.66 -14.48
CA HIS A 623 5.91 25.21 -14.46
C HIS A 623 4.68 24.75 -15.24
N LEU A 624 4.87 23.83 -16.18
CA LEU A 624 3.77 23.25 -16.94
C LEU A 624 2.90 22.37 -16.03
N GLN A 625 1.60 22.67 -15.94
CA GLN A 625 0.70 21.97 -15.02
C GLN A 625 0.56 20.47 -15.31
N ALA A 626 0.81 20.02 -16.55
CA ALA A 626 0.81 18.61 -16.90
C ALA A 626 1.83 17.79 -16.07
N PHE A 627 2.97 18.38 -15.73
CA PHE A 627 4.04 17.70 -14.98
C PHE A 627 3.60 17.29 -13.56
N ARG A 628 2.55 17.93 -13.02
CA ARG A 628 1.94 17.57 -11.73
C ARG A 628 1.44 16.14 -11.67
N HIS A 629 1.23 15.46 -12.80
CA HIS A 629 0.81 14.06 -12.87
C HIS A 629 1.97 13.05 -12.96
N LEU A 630 3.21 13.51 -13.04
CA LEU A 630 4.38 12.62 -13.13
C LEU A 630 4.67 11.85 -11.84
N TYR A 631 3.99 12.18 -10.73
CA TYR A 631 4.08 11.39 -9.49
C TYR A 631 3.73 9.92 -9.74
N VAL A 632 2.91 9.60 -10.76
CA VAL A 632 2.54 8.24 -11.14
C VAL A 632 3.75 7.36 -11.45
N LEU A 633 4.82 7.95 -11.98
CA LEU A 633 6.06 7.26 -12.33
C LEU A 633 6.88 6.82 -11.11
N ALA A 634 6.60 7.37 -9.93
CA ALA A 634 7.28 7.09 -8.67
C ALA A 634 6.55 6.08 -7.78
N ILE A 635 5.44 5.51 -8.27
CA ILE A 635 4.53 4.70 -7.47
C ILE A 635 4.90 3.23 -7.55
N GLU A 636 4.87 2.57 -6.39
CA GLU A 636 5.01 1.12 -6.26
C GLU A 636 3.84 0.54 -5.44
N PRO A 637 3.27 -0.60 -5.89
CA PRO A 637 2.29 -1.33 -5.09
C PRO A 637 3.02 -2.03 -3.93
N ARG A 638 2.74 -1.57 -2.70
CA ARG A 638 3.38 -2.10 -1.47
C ARG A 638 2.37 -2.56 -0.41
N LEU A 639 1.08 -2.57 -0.74
CA LEU A 639 0.04 -3.04 0.17
C LEU A 639 0.13 -4.56 0.35
N PHE A 640 0.30 -5.00 1.59
CA PHE A 640 0.22 -6.40 1.97
C PHE A 640 -1.22 -6.73 2.39
N LEU A 641 -1.88 -7.61 1.63
CA LEU A 641 -3.25 -8.05 1.86
C LEU A 641 -3.26 -9.53 2.26
N PRO A 642 -3.50 -9.85 3.54
CA PRO A 642 -3.71 -11.23 3.93
C PRO A 642 -5.10 -11.69 3.46
N LYS A 643 -5.15 -12.83 2.79
CA LYS A 643 -6.38 -13.49 2.34
C LYS A 643 -6.45 -14.84 3.02
N ASP A 644 -7.53 -15.08 3.75
CA ASP A 644 -7.75 -16.40 4.31
C ASP A 644 -8.12 -17.38 3.19
N ILE A 645 -7.50 -18.55 3.18
CA ILE A 645 -7.62 -19.52 2.09
C ILE A 645 -8.92 -20.31 2.19
N ASP A 646 -9.34 -20.60 3.42
CA ASP A 646 -10.52 -21.42 3.68
C ASP A 646 -11.80 -20.63 3.40
N SER A 647 -11.86 -19.36 3.80
CA SER A 647 -12.99 -18.46 3.50
C SER A 647 -12.89 -17.74 2.16
N GLY A 648 -11.68 -17.59 1.60
CA GLY A 648 -11.45 -16.75 0.42
C GLY A 648 -11.63 -15.25 0.68
N SER A 649 -11.84 -14.83 1.94
CA SER A 649 -12.05 -13.44 2.33
C SER A 649 -10.75 -12.76 2.78
N LEU A 650 -10.70 -11.43 2.66
CA LEU A 650 -9.59 -10.63 3.19
C LEU A 650 -9.67 -10.58 4.72
N CYS A 651 -8.52 -10.69 5.39
CA CYS A 651 -8.45 -10.76 6.85
C CYS A 651 -7.46 -9.74 7.45
N TYR A 652 -7.20 -9.83 8.75
CA TYR A 652 -6.12 -9.09 9.41
C TYR A 652 -5.08 -10.07 9.93
N ALA A 653 -3.82 -9.68 9.95
CA ALA A 653 -2.74 -10.51 10.51
C ALA A 653 -1.60 -9.65 11.04
N ASN A 654 -0.93 -10.13 12.09
CA ASN A 654 0.30 -9.53 12.60
C ASN A 654 1.51 -9.87 11.73
N LEU A 655 2.26 -8.84 11.34
CA LEU A 655 3.50 -8.94 10.59
C LEU A 655 4.69 -8.50 11.45
N GLU A 656 5.78 -9.23 11.37
CA GLU A 656 7.09 -8.85 11.90
C GLU A 656 8.01 -8.51 10.71
N LEU A 657 8.41 -7.25 10.62
CA LEU A 657 9.32 -6.72 9.60
C LEU A 657 10.73 -6.62 10.20
N ILE A 658 11.71 -7.20 9.53
CA ILE A 658 13.11 -7.16 9.93
C ILE A 658 13.87 -6.32 8.90
N TYR A 659 14.49 -5.23 9.36
CA TYR A 659 15.26 -4.33 8.50
C TYR A 659 16.69 -4.81 8.28
N LEU A 660 17.32 -4.34 7.21
CA LEU A 660 18.74 -4.52 6.97
C LEU A 660 19.56 -3.60 7.87
N ASP A 661 20.75 -4.05 8.25
CA ASP A 661 21.68 -3.21 9.00
C ASP A 661 22.20 -2.08 8.09
N THR A 662 22.02 -0.85 8.54
CA THR A 662 22.53 0.35 7.89
C THR A 662 23.41 1.11 8.87
N PRO A 663 24.25 2.07 8.43
CA PRO A 663 25.03 2.90 9.36
C PRO A 663 24.17 3.64 10.39
N TYR A 664 22.87 3.84 10.12
CA TYR A 664 21.94 4.57 10.99
C TYR A 664 21.23 3.68 12.02
N TYR A 665 21.06 2.40 11.73
CA TYR A 665 20.35 1.47 12.60
C TYR A 665 20.80 0.02 12.37
N SER A 666 20.89 -0.76 13.46
CA SER A 666 21.22 -2.19 13.42
C SER A 666 20.12 -3.02 14.09
N ASN A 667 19.81 -4.17 13.50
CA ASN A 667 18.88 -5.19 13.98
C ASN A 667 17.48 -4.67 14.41
N GLN A 668 16.97 -3.64 13.73
CA GLN A 668 15.63 -3.14 14.00
C GLN A 668 14.55 -4.12 13.52
N LYS A 669 13.54 -4.32 14.38
CA LYS A 669 12.34 -5.11 14.10
C LYS A 669 11.11 -4.26 14.38
N ALA A 670 10.14 -4.29 13.47
CA ALA A 670 8.86 -3.60 13.65
C ALA A 670 7.71 -4.60 13.53
N THR A 671 6.77 -4.55 14.46
CA THR A 671 5.53 -5.32 14.40
C THR A 671 4.42 -4.45 13.85
N VAL A 672 3.81 -4.85 12.73
CA VAL A 672 2.77 -4.07 12.03
C VAL A 672 1.51 -4.92 11.86
N PHE A 673 0.35 -4.29 12.02
CA PHE A 673 -0.94 -4.94 11.81
C PHE A 673 -1.36 -4.78 10.34
N SER A 674 -1.53 -5.90 9.62
CA SER A 674 -2.00 -5.89 8.23
C SER A 674 -3.54 -5.95 8.16
N PRO A 675 -4.20 -5.36 7.14
CA PRO A 675 -3.66 -4.74 5.92
C PRO A 675 -2.85 -3.45 6.10
N CYS A 676 -1.59 -3.47 5.66
CA CYS A 676 -0.69 -2.32 5.79
C CYS A 676 0.22 -2.17 4.56
N ILE A 677 0.73 -0.95 4.36
CA ILE A 677 1.72 -0.67 3.33
C ILE A 677 3.09 -1.04 3.90
N LEU A 678 3.81 -1.91 3.21
CA LEU A 678 5.17 -2.27 3.58
C LEU A 678 6.11 -1.08 3.31
N PRO A 679 7.14 -0.87 4.14
CA PRO A 679 8.21 0.08 3.83
C PRO A 679 8.98 -0.36 2.58
N HIS A 680 9.93 0.45 2.12
CA HIS A 680 10.67 0.12 0.89
C HIS A 680 11.32 -1.26 0.98
N LEU A 681 11.07 -2.08 -0.05
CA LEU A 681 11.56 -3.45 -0.13
C LEU A 681 13.09 -3.53 -0.09
N ASN A 682 13.77 -2.49 -0.57
CA ASN A 682 15.23 -2.40 -0.55
C ASN A 682 15.83 -2.32 0.88
N LEU A 683 15.06 -1.83 1.86
CA LEU A 683 15.47 -1.66 3.25
C LEU A 683 15.18 -2.91 4.11
N LEU A 684 14.34 -3.82 3.63
CA LEU A 684 13.90 -5.00 4.37
C LEU A 684 14.84 -6.18 4.12
N LYS A 685 15.09 -6.94 5.20
CA LYS A 685 15.80 -8.22 5.19
C LYS A 685 14.82 -9.38 5.05
N GLU A 686 13.78 -9.36 5.90
CA GLU A 686 12.77 -10.40 6.00
C GLU A 686 11.40 -9.83 6.36
N VAL A 687 10.34 -10.41 5.79
CA VAL A 687 8.94 -10.14 6.14
C VAL A 687 8.34 -11.44 6.66
N ARG A 688 7.86 -11.43 7.90
CA ARG A 688 7.29 -12.61 8.56
C ARG A 688 5.85 -12.35 8.94
N VAL A 689 4.93 -13.22 8.51
CA VAL A 689 3.62 -13.32 9.15
C VAL A 689 3.87 -14.05 10.47
N LYS A 690 3.77 -13.35 11.59
CA LYS A 690 3.94 -13.95 12.92
C LYS A 690 2.75 -13.57 13.76
N ASP A 691 1.82 -14.52 13.82
CA ASP A 691 0.59 -14.39 14.57
C ASP A 691 0.34 -15.68 15.35
N ASP A 692 -0.35 -15.56 16.47
CA ASP A 692 -0.76 -16.70 17.27
C ASP A 692 -1.95 -17.42 16.62
N ARG A 693 -2.77 -16.67 15.87
CA ARG A 693 -3.99 -17.17 15.22
C ARG A 693 -3.77 -17.75 13.84
N TYR A 694 -2.74 -17.29 13.15
CA TYR A 694 -2.43 -17.71 11.79
C TYR A 694 -1.14 -18.53 11.77
N TRP A 695 -0.95 -19.29 10.71
CA TRP A 695 0.30 -20.00 10.51
C TRP A 695 1.40 -19.04 10.01
N PRO A 696 2.65 -19.18 10.50
CA PRO A 696 3.71 -18.29 10.09
C PRO A 696 4.19 -18.57 8.66
N ILE A 697 4.46 -17.49 7.94
CA ILE A 697 5.03 -17.46 6.59
C ILE A 697 6.21 -16.49 6.62
N ILE A 698 7.34 -16.88 6.03
CA ILE A 698 8.58 -16.10 6.04
C ILE A 698 9.05 -15.84 4.61
N PHE A 699 9.20 -14.56 4.27
CA PHE A 699 9.82 -14.12 3.03
C PHE A 699 11.22 -13.56 3.34
N THR A 700 12.25 -14.23 2.85
CA THR A 700 13.66 -13.83 3.05
C THR A 700 14.31 -13.39 1.75
N ARG A 701 15.09 -12.30 1.80
CA ARG A 701 15.87 -11.81 0.66
C ARG A 701 16.85 -12.87 0.15
N GLY A 702 16.85 -13.11 -1.17
CA GLY A 702 17.70 -14.12 -1.82
C GLY A 702 17.14 -15.55 -1.90
N LYS A 703 15.97 -15.83 -1.27
CA LYS A 703 15.27 -17.12 -1.40
C LYS A 703 13.93 -16.97 -2.11
N ASN A 704 12.93 -16.41 -1.42
CA ASN A 704 11.55 -16.32 -1.90
C ASN A 704 11.11 -14.86 -2.11
N TRP A 705 12.05 -13.93 -2.23
CA TRP A 705 11.75 -12.49 -2.31
C TRP A 705 11.08 -12.11 -3.62
N ASP A 706 11.47 -12.74 -4.72
CA ASP A 706 10.88 -12.46 -6.04
C ASP A 706 9.39 -12.82 -6.09
N GLN A 707 8.99 -13.87 -5.35
CA GLN A 707 7.59 -14.23 -5.18
C GLN A 707 6.81 -13.12 -4.48
N LEU A 708 7.38 -12.49 -3.45
CA LEU A 708 6.74 -11.37 -2.75
C LEU A 708 6.60 -10.15 -3.67
N VAL A 709 7.64 -9.84 -4.46
CA VAL A 709 7.58 -8.73 -5.43
C VAL A 709 6.49 -9.00 -6.48
N GLU A 710 6.42 -10.22 -7.00
CA GLU A 710 5.42 -10.61 -7.97
C GLU A 710 3.99 -10.59 -7.38
N THR A 711 3.79 -11.06 -6.15
CA THR A 711 2.47 -11.00 -5.49
C THR A 711 2.03 -9.57 -5.22
N LEU A 712 2.93 -8.69 -4.75
CA LEU A 712 2.66 -7.26 -4.57
C LEU A 712 2.26 -6.60 -5.89
N ASN A 713 2.98 -6.88 -6.99
CA ASN A 713 2.66 -6.38 -8.31
C ASN A 713 1.29 -6.89 -8.84
N LYS A 714 0.90 -8.12 -8.50
CA LYS A 714 -0.38 -8.74 -8.92
C LYS A 714 -1.59 -8.37 -8.06
N GLY A 715 -1.40 -7.82 -6.85
CA GLY A 715 -2.53 -7.40 -6.00
C GLY A 715 -2.25 -7.40 -4.50
N GLY A 716 -1.06 -7.82 -4.08
CA GLY A 716 -0.66 -7.90 -2.68
C GLY A 716 -1.36 -9.00 -1.89
N SER A 717 -2.22 -9.81 -2.51
CA SER A 717 -2.96 -10.88 -1.84
C SER A 717 -2.04 -12.06 -1.52
N VAL A 718 -1.78 -12.28 -0.23
CA VAL A 718 -1.04 -13.43 0.27
C VAL A 718 -2.02 -14.36 0.97
N GLY A 719 -2.09 -15.60 0.51
CA GLY A 719 -2.88 -16.65 1.16
C GLY A 719 -2.31 -16.96 2.53
N ILE A 720 -3.10 -16.82 3.58
CA ILE A 720 -2.74 -17.19 4.95
C ILE A 720 -3.76 -18.20 5.44
N LYS A 721 -3.29 -19.18 6.21
CA LYS A 721 -4.17 -20.17 6.83
C LYS A 721 -4.43 -19.86 8.30
N LEU A 722 -5.70 -19.82 8.69
CA LEU A 722 -6.14 -19.71 10.08
C LEU A 722 -5.81 -21.01 10.83
N ARG A 723 -5.36 -20.89 12.08
CA ARG A 723 -5.24 -22.03 13.00
C ARG A 723 -6.65 -22.46 13.42
N ALA A 724 -6.92 -23.75 13.36
CA ALA A 724 -8.12 -24.33 13.94
C ALA A 724 -8.25 -23.96 15.43
N GLY A 725 -9.47 -23.61 15.83
CA GLY A 725 -9.79 -23.14 17.17
C GLY A 725 -9.49 -21.68 17.45
N CYS A 726 -8.94 -20.94 16.48
CA CYS A 726 -8.83 -19.49 16.55
C CYS A 726 -9.89 -18.82 15.67
N LEU A 727 -10.39 -17.67 16.10
CA LEU A 727 -11.28 -16.84 15.27
C LEU A 727 -10.48 -15.76 14.52
N PRO A 728 -10.94 -15.35 13.32
CA PRO A 728 -10.35 -14.20 12.65
C PRO A 728 -10.54 -12.92 13.48
N TYR A 729 -9.68 -11.92 13.27
CA TYR A 729 -9.73 -10.65 14.01
C TYR A 729 -11.02 -9.85 13.77
N VAL A 730 -11.75 -10.11 12.68
CA VAL A 730 -13.05 -9.49 12.39
C VAL A 730 -14.08 -9.89 13.45
N ASP A 731 -14.10 -11.17 13.82
CA ASP A 731 -15.09 -11.74 14.75
C ASP A 731 -14.65 -11.65 16.22
N ASP A 732 -13.34 -11.66 16.45
CA ASP A 732 -12.73 -11.48 17.77
C ASP A 732 -11.52 -10.54 17.71
N PRO A 733 -11.71 -9.21 17.82
CA PRO A 733 -10.61 -8.25 17.67
C PRO A 733 -9.57 -8.35 18.78
N ARG A 734 -9.95 -8.78 19.98
CA ARG A 734 -9.05 -8.86 21.16
C ARG A 734 -8.59 -10.28 21.48
N GLY A 735 -9.21 -11.30 20.88
CA GLY A 735 -8.83 -12.70 21.09
C GLY A 735 -9.38 -13.28 22.38
N TYR A 736 -10.32 -12.61 23.04
CA TYR A 736 -10.83 -13.04 24.34
C TYR A 736 -11.69 -14.30 24.24
N LYS A 737 -12.43 -14.49 23.15
CA LYS A 737 -13.23 -15.71 22.95
C LYS A 737 -12.31 -16.90 22.70
N THR A 738 -11.30 -16.70 21.86
CA THR A 738 -10.27 -17.71 21.59
C THR A 738 -9.47 -18.05 22.85
N LEU A 739 -9.04 -17.05 23.62
CA LEU A 739 -8.28 -17.26 24.85
C LEU A 739 -9.14 -17.95 25.92
N LEU A 740 -10.41 -17.57 26.07
CA LEU A 740 -11.34 -18.25 26.97
C LEU A 740 -11.54 -19.72 26.58
N ALA A 741 -11.66 -20.02 25.29
CA ALA A 741 -11.72 -21.39 24.80
C ALA A 741 -10.41 -22.16 25.05
N GLN A 742 -9.25 -21.52 24.98
CA GLN A 742 -7.99 -22.20 25.31
C GLN A 742 -7.80 -22.40 26.81
N THR A 743 -8.30 -21.51 27.67
CA THR A 743 -8.14 -21.64 29.12
C THR A 743 -8.86 -22.86 29.70
N LEU A 744 -9.99 -23.26 29.12
CA LEU A 744 -10.77 -24.43 29.52
C LEU A 744 -10.09 -25.78 29.20
N SER A 745 -9.02 -25.78 28.41
CA SER A 745 -8.21 -26.96 28.08
C SER A 745 -6.77 -26.88 28.61
N THR A 746 -6.47 -25.95 29.53
CA THR A 746 -5.16 -25.89 30.18
C THR A 746 -4.96 -27.03 31.19
N ASP A 747 -3.71 -27.47 31.37
CA ASP A 747 -3.29 -28.63 32.18
C ASP A 747 -3.77 -28.63 33.65
N THR A 748 -4.32 -27.52 34.15
CA THR A 748 -4.75 -27.37 35.54
C THR A 748 -6.25 -27.54 35.78
N ALA A 749 -7.11 -27.38 34.77
CA ALA A 749 -8.56 -27.49 34.95
C ALA A 749 -9.28 -27.84 33.63
N ILE A 750 -9.79 -29.07 33.54
CA ILE A 750 -10.60 -29.55 32.41
C ILE A 750 -12.06 -29.61 32.85
N SER A 751 -12.95 -28.94 32.11
CA SER A 751 -14.39 -29.13 32.30
C SER A 751 -14.84 -30.42 31.63
N TRP A 752 -15.19 -31.44 32.42
CA TRP A 752 -15.78 -32.71 31.95
C TRP A 752 -17.12 -32.53 31.19
N THR A 753 -17.74 -31.36 31.31
CA THR A 753 -18.98 -30.98 30.64
C THR A 753 -18.76 -29.68 29.87
N ILE A 754 -18.57 -29.80 28.56
CA ILE A 754 -18.41 -28.67 27.65
C ILE A 754 -19.77 -28.41 26.99
N SER A 755 -20.25 -27.18 27.11
CA SER A 755 -21.50 -26.80 26.44
C SER A 755 -21.28 -26.68 24.93
N THR A 756 -22.26 -27.07 24.14
CA THR A 756 -22.24 -26.94 22.67
C THR A 756 -22.12 -25.48 22.23
N ASP A 757 -22.68 -24.57 23.01
CA ASP A 757 -22.64 -23.13 22.76
C ASP A 757 -21.23 -22.57 22.96
N SER A 758 -20.47 -23.13 23.91
CA SER A 758 -19.04 -22.83 24.03
C SER A 758 -18.27 -23.21 22.77
N ILE A 759 -18.58 -24.34 22.13
CA ILE A 759 -17.90 -24.79 20.89
C ILE A 759 -18.23 -23.86 19.72
N LEU A 760 -19.51 -23.52 19.54
CA LEU A 760 -19.95 -22.63 18.47
C LEU A 760 -19.41 -21.20 18.60
N ALA A 761 -19.03 -20.78 19.81
CA ALA A 761 -18.50 -19.45 20.06
C ALA A 761 -17.10 -19.20 19.47
N PHE A 762 -16.33 -20.24 19.13
CA PHE A 762 -14.96 -20.11 18.58
C PHE A 762 -14.69 -20.88 17.28
N VAL A 763 -15.68 -21.59 16.74
CA VAL A 763 -15.56 -22.32 15.46
C VAL A 763 -16.06 -21.47 14.30
N SER A 764 -15.16 -21.16 13.36
CA SER A 764 -15.48 -20.48 12.10
C SER A 764 -15.71 -21.44 10.92
N ASP A 765 -15.14 -22.63 10.96
CA ASP A 765 -15.25 -23.61 9.87
C ASP A 765 -16.68 -24.17 9.76
N LYS A 766 -17.23 -24.14 8.54
CA LYS A 766 -18.60 -24.59 8.23
C LYS A 766 -18.78 -26.07 8.52
N ALA A 767 -17.79 -26.91 8.23
CA ALA A 767 -17.88 -28.35 8.46
C ALA A 767 -18.01 -28.64 9.97
N CYS A 768 -17.14 -28.05 10.78
CA CYS A 768 -17.16 -28.20 12.23
C CYS A 768 -18.43 -27.59 12.85
N ARG A 769 -18.90 -26.44 12.35
CA ARG A 769 -20.14 -25.83 12.83
C ARG A 769 -21.36 -26.71 12.56
N ASN A 770 -21.46 -27.24 11.34
CA ASN A 770 -22.52 -28.19 10.97
C ASN A 770 -22.45 -29.46 11.81
N PHE A 771 -21.24 -29.93 12.14
CA PHE A 771 -21.06 -31.08 13.01
C PHE A 771 -21.62 -30.82 14.42
N VAL A 772 -21.30 -29.68 15.02
CA VAL A 772 -21.79 -29.33 16.36
C VAL A 772 -23.31 -29.11 16.36
N GLU A 773 -23.84 -28.44 15.35
CA GLU A 773 -25.28 -28.16 15.25
C GLU A 773 -26.11 -29.43 15.01
N ASN A 774 -25.60 -30.40 14.23
CA ASN A 774 -26.35 -31.60 13.88
C ASN A 774 -26.12 -32.78 14.83
N PHE A 775 -24.92 -32.95 15.39
CA PHE A 775 -24.56 -34.13 16.19
C PHE A 775 -24.46 -33.88 17.69
N LEU A 776 -24.09 -32.65 18.10
CA LEU A 776 -23.83 -32.34 19.52
C LEU A 776 -25.00 -31.61 20.19
N LYS A 777 -25.76 -30.79 19.46
CA LYS A 777 -26.94 -30.12 20.02
C LYS A 777 -28.07 -31.11 20.24
N LEU A 778 -28.41 -31.32 21.52
CA LEU A 778 -29.65 -31.97 21.92
C LEU A 778 -30.81 -30.99 21.63
N GLY A 779 -31.73 -31.37 20.74
CA GLY A 779 -32.93 -30.57 20.47
C GLY A 779 -33.80 -30.37 21.72
N PRO A 780 -34.68 -29.36 21.76
CA PRO A 780 -35.41 -28.98 22.98
C PRO A 780 -36.48 -29.97 23.46
N VAL A 781 -36.57 -31.17 22.90
CA VAL A 781 -37.46 -32.25 23.36
C VAL A 781 -36.79 -33.57 23.03
N ASN A 782 -36.37 -34.35 24.04
CA ASN A 782 -36.29 -35.81 23.99
C ASN A 782 -36.00 -36.36 25.40
N ASP A 783 -37.07 -36.53 26.19
CA ASP A 783 -37.08 -37.27 27.46
C ASP A 783 -36.76 -38.79 27.31
N PHE A 784 -36.25 -39.22 26.15
CA PHE A 784 -35.96 -40.61 25.78
C PHE A 784 -34.49 -40.83 25.37
N SER A 785 -33.56 -39.93 25.69
CA SER A 785 -32.14 -40.18 25.43
C SER A 785 -31.60 -41.25 26.39
N SER A 786 -31.01 -42.31 25.84
CA SER A 786 -30.42 -43.36 26.66
C SER A 786 -29.18 -42.84 27.41
N ALA A 787 -28.93 -43.35 28.62
CA ALA A 787 -27.74 -42.97 29.38
C ALA A 787 -26.42 -43.26 28.64
N LYS A 788 -26.44 -44.20 27.67
CA LYS A 788 -25.32 -44.47 26.76
C LYS A 788 -25.15 -43.34 25.73
N GLU A 789 -26.21 -42.87 25.10
CA GLU A 789 -26.14 -41.76 24.13
C GLU A 789 -25.69 -40.46 24.79
N LEU A 790 -26.16 -40.14 25.99
CA LEU A 790 -25.70 -38.94 26.72
C LEU A 790 -24.20 -39.00 27.03
N LYS A 791 -23.68 -40.17 27.43
CA LYS A 791 -22.23 -40.39 27.62
C LYS A 791 -21.46 -40.27 26.31
N PHE A 792 -21.99 -40.80 25.22
CA PHE A 792 -21.37 -40.69 23.90
C PHE A 792 -21.27 -39.22 23.46
N ILE A 793 -22.36 -38.45 23.58
CA ILE A 793 -22.39 -37.02 23.25
C ILE A 793 -21.40 -36.24 24.13
N GLN A 794 -21.30 -36.57 25.43
CA GLN A 794 -20.36 -35.93 26.35
C GLN A 794 -18.90 -36.20 25.97
N TRP A 795 -18.56 -37.43 25.60
CA TRP A 795 -17.20 -37.76 25.15
C TRP A 795 -16.88 -37.10 23.80
N LEU A 796 -17.84 -37.11 22.88
CA LEU A 796 -17.70 -36.49 21.57
C LEU A 796 -17.59 -34.97 21.67
N SER A 797 -18.28 -34.32 22.62
CA SER A 797 -18.15 -32.88 22.87
C SER A 797 -16.79 -32.53 23.47
N SER A 798 -16.29 -33.35 24.39
CA SER A 798 -14.95 -33.15 24.99
C SER A 798 -13.82 -33.35 23.98
N ILE A 799 -13.89 -34.43 23.19
CA ILE A 799 -12.85 -34.75 22.20
C ILE A 799 -12.88 -33.75 21.05
N SER A 800 -14.08 -33.37 20.56
CA SER A 800 -14.18 -32.32 19.53
C SER A 800 -13.59 -31.00 20.01
N TYR A 801 -13.85 -30.61 21.26
CA TYR A 801 -13.24 -29.42 21.85
C TYR A 801 -11.71 -29.48 21.89
N GLU A 802 -11.14 -30.61 22.31
CA GLU A 802 -9.68 -30.80 22.35
C GLU A 802 -9.07 -30.79 20.94
N CYS A 803 -9.68 -31.52 20.00
CA CYS A 803 -9.23 -31.55 18.60
C CYS A 803 -9.24 -30.15 17.97
N ILE A 804 -10.24 -29.33 18.28
CA ILE A 804 -10.31 -27.96 17.76
C ILE A 804 -9.25 -27.08 18.43
N THR A 805 -9.11 -27.11 19.76
CA THR A 805 -8.14 -26.27 20.49
C THR A 805 -6.68 -26.61 20.15
N LYS A 806 -6.36 -27.89 19.96
CA LYS A 806 -5.01 -28.37 19.62
C LYS A 806 -4.69 -28.40 18.12
N ASN A 807 -5.57 -27.89 17.26
CA ASN A 807 -5.36 -27.88 15.81
C ASN A 807 -5.27 -29.26 15.15
N MET A 808 -6.00 -30.25 15.66
CA MET A 808 -5.99 -31.63 15.18
C MET A 808 -7.36 -32.08 14.66
N LEU A 809 -8.01 -31.25 13.86
CA LEU A 809 -9.32 -31.55 13.26
C LEU A 809 -9.38 -32.89 12.50
N PRO A 810 -8.38 -33.29 11.69
CA PRO A 810 -8.42 -34.58 11.00
C PRO A 810 -8.47 -35.79 11.94
N LEU A 811 -8.06 -35.64 13.21
CA LEU A 811 -8.17 -36.72 14.20
C LEU A 811 -9.63 -36.95 14.62
N LEU A 812 -10.51 -35.97 14.46
CA LEU A 812 -11.91 -36.07 14.87
C LEU A 812 -12.63 -37.22 14.14
N ASP A 813 -12.39 -37.40 12.84
CA ASP A 813 -13.01 -38.46 12.05
C ASP A 813 -12.64 -39.85 12.59
N TYR A 814 -11.38 -40.04 12.97
CA TYR A 814 -10.91 -41.29 13.58
C TYR A 814 -11.51 -41.50 14.96
N TRP A 815 -11.59 -40.45 15.77
CA TRP A 815 -12.20 -40.52 17.10
C TRP A 815 -13.70 -40.81 17.06
N ILE A 816 -14.43 -40.29 16.08
CA ILE A 816 -15.86 -40.59 15.90
C ILE A 816 -16.05 -42.09 15.65
N VAL A 817 -15.25 -42.67 14.74
CA VAL A 817 -15.30 -44.12 14.45
C VAL A 817 -14.96 -44.93 15.68
N ILE A 818 -13.87 -44.59 16.37
CA ILE A 818 -13.43 -45.28 17.59
C ILE A 818 -14.51 -45.23 18.68
N LEU A 819 -15.10 -44.08 18.94
CA LEU A 819 -16.13 -43.93 19.97
C LEU A 819 -17.43 -44.66 19.58
N ALA A 820 -17.83 -44.61 18.31
CA ALA A 820 -19.00 -45.33 17.82
C ALA A 820 -18.83 -46.84 18.02
N ASP A 821 -17.66 -47.36 17.68
CA ASP A 821 -17.32 -48.78 17.85
C ASP A 821 -17.17 -49.18 19.33
N LEU A 822 -16.70 -48.28 20.20
CA LEU A 822 -16.65 -48.52 21.64
C LEU A 822 -18.03 -48.61 22.28
N MET A 823 -18.99 -47.82 21.79
CA MET A 823 -20.37 -47.88 22.26
C MET A 823 -21.11 -49.11 21.71
N SER A 824 -20.69 -49.64 20.57
CA SER A 824 -21.20 -50.89 19.99
C SER A 824 -20.50 -52.14 20.50
N LEU A 825 -19.45 -52.02 21.34
CA LEU A 825 -18.69 -53.14 21.91
C LEU A 825 -19.58 -54.17 22.62
N SER A 826 -20.71 -53.74 23.21
CA SER A 826 -21.68 -54.64 23.84
C SER A 826 -22.52 -55.48 22.86
N CYS A 827 -22.58 -55.08 21.59
CA CYS A 827 -23.41 -55.70 20.55
C CYS A 827 -22.59 -56.40 19.46
N SER A 828 -21.38 -55.91 19.16
CA SER A 828 -20.48 -56.48 18.13
C SER A 828 -19.01 -56.24 18.49
N PRO A 829 -18.33 -57.17 19.16
CA PRO A 829 -16.94 -57.01 19.54
C PRO A 829 -16.01 -57.32 18.36
N SER A 830 -15.07 -56.41 18.06
CA SER A 830 -14.07 -56.56 16.99
C SER A 830 -12.64 -56.53 17.52
N THR A 831 -11.83 -57.49 17.06
CA THR A 831 -10.41 -57.62 17.45
C THR A 831 -9.52 -56.53 16.85
N THR A 832 -9.91 -55.99 15.69
CA THR A 832 -9.22 -54.88 15.01
C THR A 832 -9.28 -53.60 15.81
N LEU A 833 -10.43 -53.30 16.43
CA LEU A 833 -10.60 -52.13 17.30
C LEU A 833 -9.66 -52.21 18.51
N MET A 834 -9.59 -53.37 19.16
CA MET A 834 -8.73 -53.57 20.33
C MET A 834 -7.25 -53.36 19.98
N TRP A 835 -6.81 -53.80 18.79
CA TRP A 835 -5.47 -53.51 18.30
C TRP A 835 -5.23 -52.02 18.05
N GLN A 836 -6.19 -51.33 17.44
CA GLN A 836 -6.09 -49.88 17.24
C GLN A 836 -6.01 -49.13 18.58
N MET A 837 -6.85 -49.48 19.55
CA MET A 837 -6.85 -48.89 20.89
C MET A 837 -5.55 -49.15 21.64
N LYS A 838 -5.03 -50.38 21.54
CA LYS A 838 -3.73 -50.74 22.10
C LYS A 838 -2.60 -49.92 21.49
N LEU A 839 -2.59 -49.76 20.17
CA LEU A 839 -1.60 -48.92 19.48
C LEU A 839 -1.70 -47.45 19.91
N ILE A 840 -2.92 -46.92 20.08
CA ILE A 840 -3.14 -45.55 20.57
C ILE A 840 -2.59 -45.38 21.99
N LEU A 841 -2.84 -46.34 22.89
CA LEU A 841 -2.29 -46.33 24.25
C LEU A 841 -0.76 -46.43 24.25
N ALA A 842 -0.15 -47.16 23.32
CA ALA A 842 1.29 -47.23 23.19
C ALA A 842 1.93 -45.95 22.61
N ILE A 843 1.21 -45.19 21.78
CA ILE A 843 1.69 -43.95 21.13
C ILE A 843 1.55 -42.71 22.05
N GLN A 844 1.01 -42.87 23.26
CA GLN A 844 0.63 -41.79 24.20
C GLN A 844 1.72 -40.73 24.53
N GLU A 845 2.98 -40.90 24.15
CA GLU A 845 4.07 -40.02 24.57
C GLU A 845 4.17 -38.66 23.84
N SER A 846 3.40 -38.34 22.78
CA SER A 846 3.70 -37.10 22.02
C SER A 846 2.58 -36.14 21.60
N HIS A 847 1.31 -36.53 21.40
CA HIS A 847 0.35 -35.61 20.71
C HIS A 847 -1.10 -35.50 21.25
N ILE A 848 -1.60 -36.42 22.06
CA ILE A 848 -2.98 -36.41 22.61
C ILE A 848 -2.88 -36.36 24.14
N GLN A 849 -3.77 -35.66 24.87
CA GLN A 849 -3.70 -35.71 26.33
C GLN A 849 -3.94 -37.16 26.82
N PRO A 850 -3.15 -37.64 27.80
CA PRO A 850 -3.25 -39.01 28.29
C PRO A 850 -4.62 -39.30 28.93
N ASP A 851 -5.33 -38.28 29.41
CA ASP A 851 -6.52 -38.48 30.24
C ASP A 851 -7.73 -39.05 29.49
N HIS A 852 -7.98 -38.65 28.23
CA HIS A 852 -9.08 -39.23 27.44
C HIS A 852 -8.80 -40.67 27.05
N SER A 853 -7.57 -40.96 26.66
CA SER A 853 -7.14 -42.31 26.31
C SER A 853 -7.14 -43.22 27.54
N LEU A 854 -6.77 -42.70 28.71
CA LEU A 854 -6.88 -43.41 30.00
C LEU A 854 -8.34 -43.61 30.42
N ALA A 855 -9.22 -42.62 30.24
CA ALA A 855 -10.64 -42.76 30.55
C ALA A 855 -11.31 -43.83 29.68
N ILE A 856 -10.97 -43.86 28.39
CA ILE A 856 -11.45 -44.88 27.47
C ILE A 856 -10.86 -46.26 27.84
N ALA A 857 -9.57 -46.33 28.16
CA ALA A 857 -8.95 -47.57 28.64
C ALA A 857 -9.64 -48.08 29.91
N GLN A 858 -9.97 -47.19 30.86
CA GLN A 858 -10.69 -47.53 32.07
C GLN A 858 -12.10 -48.06 31.79
N TYR A 859 -12.81 -47.47 30.82
CA TYR A 859 -14.11 -47.95 30.39
C TYR A 859 -14.03 -49.36 29.80
N ILE A 860 -13.04 -49.60 28.93
CA ILE A 860 -12.79 -50.93 28.33
C ILE A 860 -12.42 -51.94 29.43
N THR A 861 -11.56 -51.57 30.39
CA THR A 861 -11.20 -52.45 31.50
C THR A 861 -12.40 -52.78 32.38
N ASN A 862 -13.27 -51.81 32.67
CA ASN A 862 -14.47 -52.06 33.47
C ASN A 862 -15.44 -53.00 32.76
N TYR A 863 -15.66 -52.81 31.44
CA TYR A 863 -16.48 -53.72 30.65
C TYR A 863 -15.92 -55.15 30.65
N PHE A 864 -14.60 -55.28 30.45
CA PHE A 864 -13.96 -56.59 30.51
C PHE A 864 -13.92 -57.18 31.92
N ASP A 865 -13.90 -56.38 32.98
CA ASP A 865 -13.97 -56.86 34.37
C ASP A 865 -15.38 -57.37 34.71
N GLU A 866 -16.43 -56.69 34.24
CA GLU A 866 -17.82 -57.16 34.32
C GLU A 866 -18.02 -58.47 33.53
N TRP A 867 -17.51 -58.53 32.30
CA TRP A 867 -17.55 -59.75 31.48
C TRP A 867 -16.72 -60.89 32.09
N GLN A 868 -15.52 -60.59 32.58
CA GLN A 868 -14.67 -61.55 33.26
C GLN A 868 -15.38 -62.15 34.47
N SER A 869 -16.07 -61.33 35.27
CA SER A 869 -16.81 -61.81 36.44
C SER A 869 -17.96 -62.78 36.09
N SER A 870 -18.57 -62.62 34.92
CA SER A 870 -19.69 -63.44 34.44
C SER A 870 -19.26 -64.68 33.67
N HIS A 871 -18.06 -64.68 33.06
CA HIS A 871 -17.58 -65.75 32.17
C HIS A 871 -16.21 -66.34 32.59
N MET A 872 -15.93 -66.37 33.89
CA MET A 872 -14.68 -66.91 34.46
C MET A 872 -14.35 -68.34 33.99
N ASP A 873 -15.37 -69.17 33.78
CA ASP A 873 -15.20 -70.57 33.38
C ASP A 873 -14.56 -70.69 31.99
N LEU A 874 -14.94 -69.83 31.04
CA LEU A 874 -14.38 -69.79 29.68
C LEU A 874 -12.91 -69.37 29.66
N LEU A 875 -12.56 -68.35 30.45
CA LEU A 875 -11.17 -67.90 30.62
C LEU A 875 -10.31 -68.97 31.29
N SER A 876 -10.84 -69.67 32.30
CA SER A 876 -10.14 -70.77 32.96
C SER A 876 -9.87 -71.93 32.01
N ASN A 877 -10.83 -72.27 31.14
CA ASN A 877 -10.68 -73.30 30.11
C ASN A 877 -9.63 -72.90 29.06
N TYR A 878 -9.58 -71.64 28.66
CA TYR A 878 -8.54 -71.13 27.75
C TYR A 878 -7.13 -71.21 28.35
N ILE A 879 -6.97 -70.80 29.62
CA ILE A 879 -5.68 -70.84 30.33
C ILE A 879 -5.21 -72.28 30.58
N LEU A 880 -6.14 -73.20 30.89
CA LEU A 880 -5.88 -74.62 31.10
C LEU A 880 -5.82 -75.44 29.80
N SER A 881 -5.90 -74.80 28.63
CA SER A 881 -5.87 -75.45 27.30
C SER A 881 -6.94 -76.55 27.12
N ARG A 882 -8.15 -76.33 27.64
CA ARG A 882 -9.34 -77.18 27.45
C ARG A 882 -10.21 -76.65 26.31
N ASP A 883 -11.06 -77.50 25.73
CA ASP A 883 -11.94 -77.10 24.61
C ASP A 883 -12.93 -76.00 25.03
N CYS A 884 -12.85 -74.84 24.38
CA CYS A 884 -13.73 -73.69 24.62
C CYS A 884 -14.94 -73.74 23.66
N SER A 885 -16.01 -74.46 24.02
CA SER A 885 -17.29 -74.43 23.28
C SER A 885 -18.25 -73.41 23.89
N ALA A 886 -18.42 -72.25 23.24
CA ALA A 886 -19.34 -71.19 23.66
C ALA A 886 -20.14 -70.62 22.48
N SER A 887 -21.06 -69.69 22.76
CA SER A 887 -21.77 -68.94 21.73
C SER A 887 -20.79 -68.15 20.85
N THR A 888 -21.14 -67.90 19.59
CA THR A 888 -20.28 -67.15 18.65
C THR A 888 -19.95 -65.74 19.15
N GLU A 889 -20.85 -65.13 19.93
CA GLU A 889 -20.65 -63.80 20.53
C GLU A 889 -19.62 -63.84 21.66
N ASP A 890 -19.70 -64.83 22.57
CA ASP A 890 -18.76 -64.98 23.69
C ASP A 890 -17.33 -65.30 23.22
N LEU A 891 -17.19 -66.04 22.12
CA LEU A 891 -15.88 -66.32 21.51
C LEU A 891 -15.25 -65.07 20.89
N LEU A 892 -16.07 -64.18 20.32
CA LEU A 892 -15.59 -62.89 19.79
C LEU A 892 -15.17 -61.96 20.93
N ILE A 893 -15.91 -61.91 22.03
CA ILE A 893 -15.54 -61.14 23.23
C ILE A 893 -14.24 -61.70 23.84
N LEU A 894 -14.11 -63.03 23.96
CA LEU A 894 -12.90 -63.69 24.44
C LEU A 894 -11.70 -63.34 23.55
N SER A 895 -11.85 -63.37 22.22
CA SER A 895 -10.77 -62.99 21.31
C SER A 895 -10.35 -61.52 21.49
N SER A 896 -11.30 -60.62 21.76
CA SER A 896 -11.06 -59.20 22.00
C SER A 896 -10.41 -58.95 23.37
N TYR A 897 -10.79 -59.73 24.38
CA TYR A 897 -10.17 -59.71 25.71
C TYR A 897 -8.69 -60.14 25.65
N LEU A 898 -8.40 -61.20 24.90
CA LEU A 898 -7.04 -61.73 24.74
C LEU A 898 -6.12 -60.73 24.02
N THR A 899 -6.63 -60.02 23.00
CA THR A 899 -5.85 -59.02 22.25
C THR A 899 -5.61 -57.75 23.06
N PHE A 900 -6.57 -57.28 23.85
CA PHE A 900 -6.41 -56.07 24.65
C PHE A 900 -5.40 -56.25 25.80
N PHE A 901 -5.44 -57.39 26.50
CA PHE A 901 -4.56 -57.66 27.64
C PHE A 901 -3.24 -58.33 27.27
N ASP A 902 -2.95 -58.62 26.00
CA ASP A 902 -1.76 -59.38 25.59
C ASP A 902 -1.62 -60.73 26.29
N VAL A 903 -2.72 -61.48 26.34
CA VAL A 903 -2.68 -62.84 26.86
C VAL A 903 -1.96 -63.73 25.85
N PRO A 904 -0.84 -64.37 26.24
CA PRO A 904 -0.07 -65.19 25.31
C PRO A 904 -0.83 -66.46 24.93
N TYR A 905 -0.51 -66.99 23.74
CA TYR A 905 -1.14 -68.20 23.20
C TYR A 905 -1.11 -69.39 24.17
N SER A 906 -2.19 -70.19 24.20
CA SER A 906 -2.41 -71.29 25.16
C SER A 906 -1.24 -72.27 25.29
N ALA A 907 -0.54 -72.60 24.20
CA ALA A 907 0.62 -73.49 24.24
C ALA A 907 1.83 -72.90 25.01
N LYS A 908 1.98 -71.57 25.02
CA LYS A 908 3.01 -70.90 25.83
C LYS A 908 2.61 -70.83 27.30
N LEU A 909 1.32 -70.68 27.60
CA LEU A 909 0.78 -70.72 28.98
C LEU A 909 0.91 -72.11 29.61
N GLN A 910 0.77 -73.19 28.83
CA GLN A 910 0.93 -74.57 29.31
C GLN A 910 2.33 -74.85 29.91
N SER A 911 3.37 -74.20 29.39
CA SER A 911 4.74 -74.27 29.92
C SER A 911 4.93 -73.59 31.29
N VAL A 912 4.02 -72.69 31.64
CA VAL A 912 3.97 -71.98 32.92
C VAL A 912 3.08 -72.73 33.91
N VAL A 913 1.93 -73.23 33.46
CA VAL A 913 0.97 -74.01 34.26
C VAL A 913 1.60 -75.32 34.74
N SER A 914 2.42 -75.99 33.93
CA SER A 914 3.14 -77.22 34.30
C SER A 914 4.17 -77.07 35.44
N LYS A 915 4.52 -75.83 35.82
CA LYS A 915 5.44 -75.55 36.94
C LYS A 915 4.75 -75.38 38.30
N ASP A 916 3.41 -75.45 38.35
CA ASP A 916 2.57 -75.29 39.57
C ASP A 916 3.04 -74.18 40.53
N PRO A 917 3.11 -72.91 40.09
CA PRO A 917 3.52 -71.81 40.95
C PRO A 917 2.53 -71.58 42.09
N LYS A 918 3.00 -71.68 43.34
CA LYS A 918 2.15 -71.55 44.55
C LYS A 918 2.03 -70.11 45.02
N THR A 919 2.97 -69.25 44.64
CA THR A 919 2.99 -67.82 44.99
C THR A 919 2.97 -66.93 43.76
N PHE A 920 2.41 -65.72 43.90
CA PHE A 920 2.36 -64.72 42.82
C PHE A 920 3.75 -64.39 42.26
N ILE A 921 4.77 -64.37 43.13
CA ILE A 921 6.16 -64.06 42.74
C ILE A 921 6.75 -65.19 41.88
N GLU A 922 6.46 -66.45 42.20
CA GLU A 922 6.87 -67.60 41.37
C GLU A 922 6.16 -67.59 40.02
N PHE A 923 4.88 -67.22 39.99
CA PHE A 923 4.11 -67.04 38.76
C PHE A 923 4.68 -65.93 37.88
N VAL A 924 4.99 -64.77 38.45
CA VAL A 924 5.62 -63.65 37.73
C VAL A 924 7.00 -64.03 37.18
N LYS A 925 7.83 -64.76 37.96
CA LYS A 925 9.13 -65.27 37.50
C LYS A 925 8.98 -66.29 36.37
N ALA A 926 7.99 -67.18 36.44
CA ALA A 926 7.70 -68.14 35.37
C ALA A 926 7.20 -67.44 34.09
N CYS A 927 6.55 -66.28 34.22
CA CYS A 927 6.04 -65.48 33.11
C CYS A 927 7.02 -64.43 32.54
N GLN A 928 8.19 -64.19 33.16
CA GLN A 928 9.22 -63.26 32.67
C GLN A 928 9.62 -63.42 31.18
N PRO A 929 9.72 -64.64 30.58
CA PRO A 929 10.06 -64.77 29.16
C PRO A 929 8.95 -64.36 28.18
N LEU A 930 7.76 -63.99 28.66
CA LEU A 930 6.58 -63.68 27.82
C LEU A 930 6.36 -62.19 27.56
N SER A 931 7.23 -61.31 28.08
CA SER A 931 7.16 -59.84 27.91
C SER A 931 5.76 -59.24 28.11
N SER A 932 4.98 -59.79 29.04
CA SER A 932 3.61 -59.35 29.32
C SER A 932 3.57 -58.22 30.35
N SER A 933 2.55 -57.36 30.25
CA SER A 933 2.40 -56.21 31.15
C SER A 933 2.11 -56.67 32.60
N PRO A 934 2.53 -55.90 33.63
CA PRO A 934 2.26 -56.22 35.04
C PRO A 934 0.76 -56.38 35.35
N ALA A 935 -0.09 -55.59 34.70
CA ALA A 935 -1.55 -55.65 34.85
C ALA A 935 -2.12 -56.96 34.29
N THR A 936 -1.59 -57.44 33.15
CA THR A 936 -1.93 -58.75 32.58
C THR A 936 -1.56 -59.88 33.54
N LEU A 937 -0.38 -59.80 34.15
CA LEU A 937 0.11 -60.83 35.08
C LEU A 937 -0.74 -60.92 36.36
N SER A 938 -1.19 -59.78 36.90
CA SER A 938 -2.12 -59.79 38.05
C SER A 938 -3.47 -60.41 37.72
N ARG A 939 -4.00 -60.17 36.51
CA ARG A 939 -5.28 -60.70 36.05
C ARG A 939 -5.20 -62.20 35.76
N LEU A 940 -4.13 -62.66 35.10
CA LEU A 940 -3.90 -64.09 34.86
C LEU A 940 -3.74 -64.87 36.17
N TRP A 941 -3.07 -64.30 37.17
CA TRP A 941 -2.94 -64.93 38.48
C TRP A 941 -4.27 -65.03 39.24
N SER A 942 -5.13 -64.01 39.17
CA SER A 942 -6.42 -64.05 39.86
C SER A 942 -7.35 -65.13 39.29
N VAL A 943 -7.32 -65.33 37.97
CA VAL A 943 -8.06 -66.41 37.29
C VAL A 943 -7.45 -67.77 37.63
N TYR A 944 -6.12 -67.93 37.52
CA TYR A 944 -5.41 -69.18 37.81
C TYR A 944 -5.58 -69.63 39.27
N ARG A 945 -5.46 -68.72 40.25
CA ARG A 945 -5.61 -69.02 41.67
C ARG A 945 -7.01 -69.54 42.00
N ARG A 946 -8.06 -68.98 41.40
CA ARG A 946 -9.44 -69.42 41.64
C ARG A 946 -9.80 -70.72 40.90
N SER A 947 -9.24 -70.98 39.72
CA SER A 947 -9.45 -72.25 39.00
C SER A 947 -8.78 -73.43 39.72
N VAL A 948 -7.59 -73.22 40.30
CA VAL A 948 -6.90 -74.26 41.11
C VAL A 948 -7.64 -74.52 42.44
N LEU A 949 -8.31 -73.51 43.00
CA LEU A 949 -9.16 -73.65 44.19
C LEU A 949 -10.50 -74.36 43.89
N SER A 950 -11.13 -74.14 42.72
CA SER A 950 -12.37 -74.86 42.38
C SER A 950 -12.12 -76.34 42.06
N SER A 951 -10.95 -76.68 41.47
CA SER A 951 -10.53 -78.08 41.27
C SER A 951 -10.12 -78.80 42.55
N ALA A 952 -9.89 -78.08 43.66
CA ALA A 952 -9.60 -78.67 44.97
C ALA A 952 -10.86 -78.93 45.81
N SER A 953 -12.03 -78.46 45.35
CA SER A 953 -13.35 -78.67 45.99
C SER A 953 -14.24 -79.71 45.29
N SER A 954 -13.74 -80.34 44.21
CA SER A 954 -14.27 -81.56 43.60
C SER A 954 -13.37 -82.73 43.94
#